data_AF-A0A6P0VTP4-F1
#
_entry.id   AF-A0A6P0VTP4-F1
#
_cell.length_a   1.000
_cell.length_b   1.000
_cell.length_c   1.000
_cell.angle_alpha   90.00
_cell.angle_beta   90.00
_cell.angle_gamma   90.00
#
_symmetry.space_group_name_H-M   'P 1'
#
loop_
_entity.id
_entity.type
_entity.pdbx_description
1 polymer ?
#
loop_
_entity_poly.entity_id
_entity_poly.type
_entity_poly.pdbx_seq_one_letter_code
_entity_poly.pdbx_strand_id
1 'polypeptide(L)'
;GARQVTEQTPDAPPFDLTLGKPIFDVRDDLSTFEDESLQDDPRTAPLEGFTVVFPDSMPMWEDYDDVGTPNRFPSPATDRRGDLLMRASAVYHYRSGSNDPIACVSSYYDPSNSQTAENRATLQDGTASPWQPPGVAATPTGNGLSNNGISYPASTTLSSTILSVTPTNGIFNAPVPVVPTVTGTLAAKLNYQANLIFPNGRFVNESLRKALIKAPADRNRADEAAIDSTICALEIADGSLAPSNIAVPHGAIYETTFLDARQVKAIESEPLYDPATNAPNTITSDYDLSLAERQPLEIRATVLDIDQLRKTAYAGTLTTVPAPEYLLPDSGIIYATRDDAILDLSAPGANPAPTVAPIDQAEADIRKANQKLNSPVDFVVDPHRRPSGIMLTNGAILARKDNLNQYKQEERGLILATNLPAYIKAAENPLATGTFGFNLHQDTGGNLLEEFTDQLAGRDWTAAEFYNRLENERDTDFACRKGTPGLDCDPGDLWRSATVISDAVTLLSDNFRFGFRNEGDYDLRKNVDNLTNNLAMGYDENGDGEILVNQTFPEDKYGIDFNGDGLVNAALIPETQVTITDARRLNGFFDNNYLSSSEWFDNTTAFPRDFVDDLVAAGVQGSSYVNNLVTPIQRRAFPTGFFQEYVMEICRKPEVSRCSPNDWMTGYDADGDGLAVTAGDLEQRASTMIRVGTTPPLNADTGRLLAGTTAQPAPGYDIDGNGSVDPAEEEVEQRYPRRIAFERNPDNTLKLNGTTPIPLGINADGEVTAYPYTDGALPRKVANALWFRTTDRNDTTSGDYRYGDGALYYQNGDTSDPSYPAALRANTTQQPLLVPVLQVHAPERDPQRDVEDIVVGSGRDGTWMQNPAADTTFNLIMATGDNPARPLPVEQNGGMPNMPNFLENWARKPGGGKWTTNIAGSFIQFRRRAFATGPFLHVLGTNAVPENNPNKDPLFGDYPQQYTGTESTDASPFYSAPNRAWGFDVGLLSQLPDLFSSLITTPSAGDPNEFYREVSRDDDWIQTLLCAQTFDTTTSTATGNAVSPESRPGNCPPPPTP
;
A
#
# COMPACT_ATOMS: atom_id res chain seq x y z
N GLY A 1 9.47 26.50 38.93
CA GLY A 1 9.83 25.81 40.18
C GLY A 1 9.18 24.46 40.16
N ALA A 2 9.92 23.43 39.74
CA ALA A 2 9.43 22.06 39.66
C ALA A 2 9.58 21.38 41.03
N ARG A 3 8.49 20.86 41.57
CA ARG A 3 8.49 20.07 42.80
C ARG A 3 8.31 18.61 42.40
N GLN A 4 9.41 17.86 42.36
CA GLN A 4 9.38 16.40 42.31
C GLN A 4 8.71 15.90 43.60
N VAL A 5 7.68 15.07 43.46
CA VAL A 5 7.15 14.24 44.53
C VAL A 5 7.58 12.82 44.22
N THR A 6 8.57 12.35 44.96
CA THR A 6 8.92 10.93 45.09
C THR A 6 7.92 10.28 46.04
N GLU A 7 7.21 9.26 45.59
CA GLU A 7 6.49 8.34 46.47
C GLU A 7 6.99 6.92 46.21
N GLN A 8 7.54 6.31 47.27
CA GLN A 8 7.94 4.91 47.36
C GLN A 8 6.75 4.09 47.84
N THR A 9 6.31 3.09 47.07
CA THR A 9 5.77 1.82 47.61
C THR A 9 6.12 0.65 46.67
N PRO A 10 6.21 -0.59 47.21
CA PRO A 10 6.86 -1.73 46.57
C PRO A 10 5.86 -2.71 45.91
N ASP A 11 6.39 -3.56 45.03
CA ASP A 11 5.76 -4.75 44.43
C ASP A 11 4.68 -4.52 43.35
N ALA A 12 5.13 -4.06 42.19
CA ALA A 12 4.56 -4.42 40.88
C ALA A 12 5.71 -4.53 39.87
N PRO A 13 5.86 -5.62 39.09
CA PRO A 13 6.92 -5.70 38.11
C PRO A 13 6.67 -4.65 37.01
N PRO A 14 7.66 -3.82 36.66
CA PRO A 14 7.54 -2.87 35.56
C PRO A 14 7.41 -3.61 34.23
N PHE A 15 6.68 -3.02 33.28
CA PHE A 15 6.69 -3.42 31.87
C PHE A 15 8.14 -3.39 31.35
N ASP A 16 8.71 -4.58 31.18
CA ASP A 16 10.08 -4.77 30.73
C ASP A 16 10.12 -4.81 29.19
N LEU A 17 10.77 -3.81 28.59
CA LEU A 17 11.06 -3.70 27.16
C LEU A 17 12.39 -4.41 26.82
N THR A 18 12.64 -5.59 27.37
CA THR A 18 13.80 -6.41 27.02
C THR A 18 13.53 -7.26 25.78
N LEU A 19 13.64 -6.63 24.61
CA LEU A 19 13.78 -7.32 23.33
C LEU A 19 15.27 -7.47 22.99
N GLY A 20 15.79 -8.66 23.21
CA GLY A 20 17.13 -9.05 22.81
C GLY A 20 17.29 -9.28 21.29
N LYS A 21 18.52 -9.01 20.84
CA LYS A 21 19.27 -9.62 19.73
C LYS A 21 18.95 -9.20 18.30
N PRO A 22 19.72 -8.24 17.71
CA PRO A 22 20.61 -8.56 16.56
C PRO A 22 21.76 -7.56 16.20
N ILE A 23 22.78 -8.05 15.46
CA ILE A 23 23.80 -7.26 14.71
C ILE A 23 23.35 -7.15 13.23
N PHE A 24 23.76 -6.12 12.47
CA PHE A 24 23.92 -6.10 11.00
C PHE A 24 25.20 -5.32 10.65
N ASP A 25 26.04 -5.83 9.74
CA ASP A 25 26.93 -5.03 8.88
C ASP A 25 27.34 -5.82 7.62
N VAL A 26 27.46 -5.12 6.49
CA VAL A 26 27.77 -5.60 5.14
C VAL A 26 29.29 -5.63 4.94
N ARG A 27 29.86 -6.76 4.50
CA ARG A 27 31.21 -6.81 3.88
C ARG A 27 31.34 -7.89 2.81
N ASP A 28 31.53 -7.44 1.58
CA ASP A 28 32.78 -7.55 0.79
C ASP A 28 33.61 -8.85 0.96
N ASP A 29 33.27 -9.89 0.19
CA ASP A 29 34.23 -10.80 -0.47
C ASP A 29 33.58 -11.37 -1.75
N LEU A 30 33.69 -10.60 -2.84
CA LEU A 30 33.39 -11.01 -4.21
C LEU A 30 34.43 -12.04 -4.68
N SER A 31 34.31 -13.31 -4.30
CA SER A 31 35.11 -14.35 -4.98
C SER A 31 34.56 -15.78 -5.05
N THR A 32 33.42 -16.14 -4.45
CA THR A 32 32.84 -17.48 -4.66
C THR A 32 31.31 -17.50 -4.60
N PHE A 33 30.63 -17.06 -5.66
CA PHE A 33 29.23 -17.37 -5.92
C PHE A 33 29.17 -18.57 -6.88
N GLU A 34 29.18 -19.78 -6.33
CA GLU A 34 28.60 -20.94 -7.01
C GLU A 34 27.20 -21.16 -6.39
N ASP A 35 26.18 -21.11 -7.23
CA ASP A 35 24.75 -21.34 -6.94
C ASP A 35 23.95 -20.13 -6.42
N GLU A 36 23.04 -19.60 -7.25
CA GLU A 36 22.07 -18.54 -6.95
C GLU A 36 21.05 -18.93 -5.85
N SER A 37 21.15 -20.14 -5.29
CA SER A 37 20.24 -20.68 -4.29
C SER A 37 20.62 -20.38 -2.83
N LEU A 38 21.76 -19.72 -2.58
CA LEU A 38 22.34 -19.55 -1.25
C LEU A 38 22.86 -18.12 -1.03
N GLN A 39 22.12 -17.31 -0.26
CA GLN A 39 22.61 -16.02 0.24
C GLN A 39 23.14 -16.17 1.67
N ASP A 40 24.28 -15.52 1.95
CA ASP A 40 24.89 -15.45 3.27
C ASP A 40 24.13 -14.46 4.17
N ASP A 41 23.91 -14.80 5.44
CA ASP A 41 23.41 -13.84 6.42
C ASP A 41 24.60 -13.02 6.94
N PRO A 42 24.68 -11.71 6.67
CA PRO A 42 25.80 -10.87 7.13
C PRO A 42 25.92 -10.79 8.67
N ARG A 43 24.98 -11.38 9.41
CA ARG A 43 24.92 -11.41 10.88
C ARG A 43 25.62 -12.63 11.50
N THR A 44 26.14 -13.55 10.69
CA THR A 44 26.75 -14.81 11.16
C THR A 44 28.19 -14.99 10.65
N ALA A 45 29.03 -15.67 11.45
CA ALA A 45 30.46 -15.81 11.17
C ALA A 45 30.85 -16.86 10.09
N PRO A 46 30.04 -17.91 9.81
CA PRO A 46 30.23 -18.80 8.66
C PRO A 46 29.38 -18.38 7.44
N LEU A 47 29.85 -18.69 6.22
CA LEU A 47 29.04 -18.67 5.00
C LEU A 47 27.85 -19.62 5.16
N GLU A 48 26.64 -19.07 5.20
CA GLU A 48 25.39 -19.80 5.41
C GLU A 48 24.57 -19.88 4.13
N GLY A 49 24.05 -21.07 3.80
CA GLY A 49 23.26 -21.30 2.60
C GLY A 49 21.76 -21.17 2.83
N PHE A 50 21.23 -19.95 2.90
CA PHE A 50 19.79 -19.71 3.07
C PHE A 50 19.04 -19.76 1.74
N THR A 51 17.82 -20.29 1.76
CA THR A 51 16.91 -20.31 0.59
C THR A 51 16.34 -18.90 0.37
N VAL A 52 16.66 -18.33 -0.79
CA VAL A 52 16.16 -17.01 -1.24
C VAL A 52 14.84 -17.15 -1.95
N VAL A 53 13.89 -16.27 -1.63
CA VAL A 53 12.52 -16.29 -2.15
C VAL A 53 12.01 -14.91 -2.47
N PHE A 54 10.98 -14.84 -3.32
CA PHE A 54 10.48 -13.55 -3.75
C PHE A 54 9.77 -12.78 -2.63
N PRO A 55 9.99 -11.46 -2.53
CA PRO A 55 9.16 -10.63 -1.71
C PRO A 55 7.75 -10.62 -2.29
N ASP A 56 6.75 -10.55 -1.45
CA ASP A 56 5.38 -10.62 -1.97
C ASP A 56 4.93 -9.35 -2.68
N SER A 57 5.79 -8.34 -2.81
CA SER A 57 5.63 -7.25 -3.79
C SER A 57 5.77 -7.75 -5.23
N MET A 58 6.25 -8.97 -5.41
CA MET A 58 6.31 -9.71 -6.67
C MET A 58 5.02 -10.48 -6.92
N PRO A 59 4.67 -10.76 -8.19
CA PRO A 59 3.56 -11.63 -8.52
C PRO A 59 3.70 -12.98 -7.80
N MET A 60 2.60 -13.46 -7.21
CA MET A 60 2.61 -14.62 -6.31
C MET A 60 2.82 -15.95 -7.05
N TRP A 61 2.79 -15.93 -8.39
CA TRP A 61 2.92 -17.09 -9.28
C TRP A 61 3.84 -16.79 -10.48
N GLU A 62 4.87 -17.62 -10.70
CA GLU A 62 5.72 -17.63 -11.90
C GLU A 62 5.60 -18.99 -12.61
N ASP A 63 5.58 -18.95 -13.95
CA ASP A 63 5.49 -20.07 -14.89
C ASP A 63 6.89 -20.39 -15.41
N TYR A 64 7.51 -21.49 -14.96
CA TYR A 64 8.97 -21.68 -15.09
C TYR A 64 9.39 -22.62 -16.21
N ASP A 65 8.46 -23.20 -16.97
CA ASP A 65 8.79 -23.95 -18.18
C ASP A 65 8.83 -23.09 -19.46
N ASP A 66 8.69 -21.76 -19.32
CA ASP A 66 8.91 -20.74 -20.36
C ASP A 66 8.10 -20.99 -21.66
N VAL A 67 7.00 -21.76 -21.57
CA VAL A 67 6.10 -22.04 -22.70
C VAL A 67 4.98 -21.02 -22.84
N GLY A 68 4.91 -20.01 -21.95
CA GLY A 68 3.98 -18.90 -22.09
C GLY A 68 2.52 -19.30 -21.92
N THR A 69 2.24 -20.32 -21.11
CA THR A 69 0.88 -20.75 -20.77
C THR A 69 0.81 -21.04 -19.27
N PRO A 70 -0.20 -20.52 -18.53
CA PRO A 70 -0.42 -20.92 -17.13
C PRO A 70 -0.39 -22.43 -17.01
N ASN A 71 0.57 -23.01 -16.27
CA ASN A 71 0.75 -24.45 -16.34
C ASN A 71 -0.50 -25.20 -15.87
N ARG A 72 -1.06 -25.96 -16.82
CA ARG A 72 -2.17 -26.89 -16.67
C ARG A 72 -1.89 -27.97 -15.62
N PHE A 73 -0.62 -28.20 -15.26
CA PHE A 73 -0.21 -29.07 -14.16
C PHE A 73 1.06 -28.55 -13.49
N PRO A 74 1.01 -28.00 -12.27
CA PRO A 74 2.20 -27.54 -11.58
C PRO A 74 3.18 -28.70 -11.44
N SER A 75 4.37 -28.56 -12.01
CA SER A 75 5.54 -29.35 -11.58
C SER A 75 6.18 -28.54 -10.46
N PRO A 76 6.05 -28.97 -9.20
CA PRO A 76 6.49 -28.16 -8.08
C PRO A 76 8.01 -27.83 -8.13
N ALA A 77 8.80 -28.53 -8.96
CA ALA A 77 10.27 -28.50 -8.98
C ALA A 77 10.94 -27.32 -9.70
N THR A 78 10.20 -26.57 -10.51
CA THR A 78 10.78 -25.47 -11.29
C THR A 78 10.15 -24.12 -10.96
N ASP A 79 8.88 -24.08 -10.54
CA ASP A 79 8.16 -22.82 -10.32
C ASP A 79 8.56 -22.10 -9.02
N ARG A 80 9.28 -20.97 -9.15
CA ARG A 80 9.51 -20.03 -8.04
C ARG A 80 8.20 -19.28 -7.74
N ARG A 81 7.61 -19.53 -6.58
CA ARG A 81 6.48 -18.75 -6.04
C ARG A 81 6.98 -17.78 -4.97
N GLY A 82 6.22 -16.73 -4.69
CA GLY A 82 6.28 -16.05 -3.38
C GLY A 82 5.99 -17.10 -2.31
N ASP A 83 7.02 -17.59 -1.66
CA ASP A 83 7.17 -18.91 -1.02
C ASP A 83 6.36 -19.14 0.27
N LEU A 84 5.54 -18.18 0.71
CA LEU A 84 4.48 -18.46 1.67
C LEU A 84 3.30 -19.09 0.93
N LEU A 85 3.35 -20.42 0.74
CA LEU A 85 2.28 -21.23 0.15
C LEU A 85 0.89 -20.97 0.75
N MET A 86 0.88 -20.57 2.02
CA MET A 86 -0.30 -20.11 2.74
C MET A 86 0.08 -19.10 3.81
N ARG A 87 -0.90 -18.27 4.16
CA ARG A 87 -0.88 -17.34 5.29
C ARG A 87 -2.15 -17.53 6.09
N ALA A 88 -2.04 -17.40 7.40
CA ALA A 88 -3.20 -17.49 8.28
C ALA A 88 -3.04 -16.60 9.51
N SER A 89 -4.17 -16.22 10.07
CA SER A 89 -4.31 -15.52 11.34
C SER A 89 -4.79 -16.51 12.40
N ALA A 90 -4.09 -16.59 13.53
CA ALA A 90 -4.57 -17.29 14.71
C ALA A 90 -5.45 -16.34 15.55
N VAL A 91 -6.69 -16.73 15.83
CA VAL A 91 -7.66 -15.89 16.55
C VAL A 91 -7.75 -16.36 17.99
N TYR A 92 -7.58 -15.45 18.94
CA TYR A 92 -7.71 -15.71 20.37
C TYR A 92 -8.92 -14.96 20.92
N HIS A 93 -9.55 -15.54 21.95
CA HIS A 93 -10.63 -14.87 22.65
C HIS A 93 -10.47 -15.05 24.15
N TYR A 94 -10.46 -13.94 24.89
CA TYR A 94 -10.10 -13.93 26.32
C TYR A 94 -10.96 -14.86 27.21
N ARG A 95 -12.21 -15.16 26.78
CA ARG A 95 -13.11 -16.10 27.49
C ARG A 95 -12.77 -17.58 27.32
N SER A 96 -11.88 -17.96 26.38
CA SER A 96 -11.50 -19.38 26.25
C SER A 96 -10.87 -19.90 27.54
N GLY A 97 -10.25 -19.03 28.34
CA GLY A 97 -9.58 -19.36 29.60
C GLY A 97 -8.29 -20.16 29.41
N SER A 98 -8.02 -20.65 28.19
CA SER A 98 -6.74 -21.18 27.75
C SER A 98 -5.95 -20.11 27.01
N ASN A 99 -4.65 -20.35 26.87
CA ASN A 99 -3.75 -19.51 26.07
C ASN A 99 -3.79 -19.88 24.59
N ASP A 100 -4.80 -20.64 24.17
CA ASP A 100 -4.85 -21.30 22.88
C ASP A 100 -5.78 -20.54 21.91
N PRO A 101 -5.53 -20.61 20.60
CA PRO A 101 -6.42 -20.03 19.61
C PRO A 101 -7.79 -20.71 19.63
N ILE A 102 -8.83 -19.94 19.30
CA ILE A 102 -10.20 -20.42 19.12
C ILE A 102 -10.52 -20.76 17.66
N ALA A 103 -9.76 -20.22 16.72
CA ALA A 103 -9.91 -20.45 15.29
C ALA A 103 -8.60 -20.12 14.54
N CYS A 104 -8.48 -20.72 13.35
CA CYS A 104 -7.53 -20.30 12.33
C CYS A 104 -8.33 -19.61 11.21
N VAL A 105 -7.84 -18.49 10.68
CA VAL A 105 -8.46 -17.81 9.53
C VAL A 105 -7.44 -17.70 8.42
N SER A 106 -7.76 -18.17 7.23
CA SER A 106 -6.85 -18.06 6.09
C SER A 106 -6.79 -16.61 5.61
N SER A 107 -5.56 -16.13 5.43
CA SER A 107 -5.22 -14.78 4.96
C SER A 107 -4.49 -14.84 3.61
N TYR A 108 -4.55 -15.99 2.92
CA TYR A 108 -3.94 -16.15 1.61
C TYR A 108 -4.80 -15.53 0.52
N TYR A 109 -4.28 -14.46 -0.07
CA TYR A 109 -4.94 -13.62 -1.05
C TYR A 109 -3.96 -13.31 -2.19
N ASP A 110 -4.39 -13.56 -3.43
CA ASP A 110 -3.61 -13.32 -4.64
C ASP A 110 -4.20 -12.14 -5.43
N PRO A 111 -3.68 -10.91 -5.24
CA PRO A 111 -4.24 -9.70 -5.85
C PRO A 111 -3.79 -9.45 -7.29
N SER A 112 -3.21 -10.45 -7.97
CA SER A 112 -2.68 -10.30 -9.33
C SER A 112 -3.75 -9.74 -10.28
N ASN A 113 -4.96 -10.30 -10.23
CA ASN A 113 -6.15 -9.75 -10.89
C ASN A 113 -7.42 -10.07 -10.08
N SER A 114 -8.58 -9.63 -10.60
CA SER A 114 -9.89 -9.83 -9.97
C SER A 114 -10.26 -11.31 -9.82
N GLN A 115 -9.75 -12.17 -10.70
CA GLN A 115 -10.06 -13.59 -10.70
C GLN A 115 -9.17 -14.37 -9.74
N THR A 116 -7.85 -14.17 -9.74
CA THR A 116 -6.92 -14.84 -8.80
C THR A 116 -7.26 -14.49 -7.35
N ALA A 117 -7.79 -13.28 -7.15
CA ALA A 117 -8.29 -12.77 -5.88
C ALA A 117 -9.54 -13.54 -5.37
N GLU A 118 -10.28 -14.20 -6.25
CA GLU A 118 -11.38 -15.09 -5.87
C GLU A 118 -10.83 -16.30 -5.11
N ASN A 119 -11.63 -16.76 -4.14
CA ASN A 119 -11.38 -18.02 -3.50
C ASN A 119 -11.61 -19.17 -4.48
N ARG A 120 -10.69 -20.14 -4.47
CA ARG A 120 -10.78 -21.38 -5.26
C ARG A 120 -12.17 -22.01 -5.13
N ALA A 121 -12.73 -22.51 -6.23
CA ALA A 121 -14.02 -23.19 -6.19
C ALA A 121 -14.02 -24.42 -5.25
N THR A 122 -12.89 -25.14 -5.20
CA THR A 122 -12.64 -26.25 -4.27
C THR A 122 -11.39 -25.96 -3.43
N LEU A 123 -11.52 -26.03 -2.11
CA LEU A 123 -10.47 -25.78 -1.13
C LEU A 123 -9.54 -27.00 -0.97
N GLN A 124 -8.44 -26.84 -0.22
CA GLN A 124 -7.39 -27.86 -0.08
C GLN A 124 -7.89 -29.19 0.52
N ASP A 125 -8.95 -29.17 1.32
CA ASP A 125 -9.58 -30.35 1.92
C ASP A 125 -10.61 -31.04 0.99
N GLY A 126 -10.84 -30.48 -0.20
CA GLY A 126 -11.83 -30.97 -1.18
C GLY A 126 -13.24 -30.41 -1.00
N THR A 127 -13.48 -29.50 -0.06
CA THR A 127 -14.79 -28.83 0.12
C THR A 127 -14.96 -27.65 -0.83
N ALA A 128 -16.21 -27.28 -1.13
CA ALA A 128 -16.50 -26.07 -1.90
C ALA A 128 -16.21 -24.82 -1.05
N SER A 129 -15.68 -23.76 -1.66
CA SER A 129 -15.46 -22.50 -0.95
C SER A 129 -16.79 -21.91 -0.44
N PRO A 130 -16.93 -21.65 0.87
CA PRO A 130 -18.17 -21.19 1.46
C PRO A 130 -18.38 -19.67 1.37
N TRP A 131 -17.36 -18.91 0.92
CA TRP A 131 -17.38 -17.44 0.91
C TRP A 131 -16.40 -16.88 -0.11
N GLN A 132 -16.71 -15.70 -0.66
CA GLN A 132 -15.86 -14.95 -1.58
C GLN A 132 -15.52 -13.56 -1.00
N PRO A 133 -14.29 -13.07 -1.20
CA PRO A 133 -13.90 -11.75 -0.72
C PRO A 133 -14.72 -10.62 -1.37
N PRO A 134 -14.86 -9.45 -0.71
CA PRO A 134 -15.41 -8.28 -1.37
C PRO A 134 -14.52 -7.83 -2.52
N GLY A 135 -15.11 -7.24 -3.57
CA GLY A 135 -14.34 -6.75 -4.73
C GLY A 135 -14.22 -7.73 -5.89
N VAL A 136 -14.70 -8.97 -5.75
CA VAL A 136 -14.68 -10.01 -6.80
C VAL A 136 -16.08 -10.58 -7.06
N ALA A 137 -16.21 -11.50 -8.02
CA ALA A 137 -17.49 -12.12 -8.34
C ALA A 137 -18.07 -12.90 -7.15
N ALA A 138 -19.38 -12.74 -6.91
CA ALA A 138 -20.06 -13.37 -5.77
C ALA A 138 -20.11 -14.92 -5.87
N THR A 139 -20.00 -15.46 -7.08
CA THR A 139 -19.88 -16.90 -7.34
C THR A 139 -18.51 -17.15 -7.97
N PRO A 140 -17.70 -18.09 -7.44
CA PRO A 140 -16.39 -18.37 -8.02
C PRO A 140 -16.53 -18.77 -9.50
N THR A 141 -15.75 -18.10 -10.33
CA THR A 141 -15.67 -18.32 -11.79
C THR A 141 -15.03 -19.66 -12.14
N GLY A 142 -14.26 -20.25 -11.21
CA GLY A 142 -13.52 -21.49 -11.37
C GLY A 142 -12.00 -21.30 -11.36
N ASN A 143 -11.53 -20.08 -11.63
CA ASN A 143 -10.12 -19.73 -11.80
C ASN A 143 -9.49 -19.05 -10.58
N GLY A 144 -10.26 -18.87 -9.49
CA GLY A 144 -9.77 -18.34 -8.22
C GLY A 144 -8.57 -19.11 -7.68
N LEU A 145 -7.57 -18.39 -7.17
CA LEU A 145 -6.35 -18.96 -6.59
C LEU A 145 -6.26 -18.73 -5.07
N SER A 146 -7.12 -17.87 -4.52
CA SER A 146 -7.09 -17.47 -3.11
C SER A 146 -7.80 -18.46 -2.18
N ASN A 147 -7.58 -18.29 -0.88
CA ASN A 147 -8.37 -18.92 0.18
C ASN A 147 -8.64 -17.89 1.29
N ASN A 148 -8.89 -16.66 0.90
CA ASN A 148 -8.94 -15.51 1.77
C ASN A 148 -10.23 -15.48 2.60
N GLY A 149 -10.11 -15.18 3.90
CA GLY A 149 -11.25 -14.97 4.80
C GLY A 149 -12.02 -16.23 5.19
N ILE A 150 -11.58 -17.41 4.74
CA ILE A 150 -12.16 -18.69 5.17
C ILE A 150 -11.68 -19.01 6.58
N SER A 151 -12.62 -19.38 7.43
CA SER A 151 -12.40 -19.69 8.84
C SER A 151 -12.33 -21.19 9.04
N TYR A 152 -11.51 -21.61 9.99
CA TYR A 152 -11.19 -22.99 10.32
C TYR A 152 -11.22 -23.17 11.84
N PRO A 153 -11.45 -24.40 12.34
CA PRO A 153 -11.28 -24.68 13.76
C PRO A 153 -9.83 -24.40 14.19
N ALA A 154 -9.63 -24.16 15.49
CA ALA A 154 -8.29 -24.08 16.04
C ALA A 154 -7.49 -25.36 15.78
N SER A 155 -6.19 -25.22 15.56
CA SER A 155 -5.29 -26.37 15.46
C SER A 155 -5.32 -27.19 16.75
N THR A 156 -5.21 -28.51 16.61
CA THR A 156 -4.98 -29.40 17.76
C THR A 156 -3.52 -29.38 18.21
N THR A 157 -2.62 -28.89 17.35
CA THR A 157 -1.21 -28.69 17.67
C THR A 157 -1.02 -27.27 18.18
N LEU A 158 -0.50 -27.13 19.40
CA LEU A 158 -0.35 -25.83 20.06
C LEU A 158 1.10 -25.40 20.11
N SER A 159 1.36 -24.11 20.04
CA SER A 159 2.68 -23.50 20.24
C SER A 159 3.38 -24.00 21.51
N SER A 160 2.65 -24.26 22.60
CA SER A 160 3.16 -24.82 23.85
C SER A 160 3.80 -26.22 23.72
N THR A 161 3.46 -26.97 22.67
CA THR A 161 3.99 -28.31 22.38
C THR A 161 5.23 -28.30 21.48
N ILE A 162 5.52 -27.17 20.83
CA ILE A 162 6.64 -27.02 19.90
C ILE A 162 7.93 -26.77 20.68
N LEU A 163 8.89 -27.69 20.62
CA LEU A 163 10.18 -27.55 21.30
C LEU A 163 11.03 -26.41 20.72
N SER A 164 11.93 -25.86 21.55
CA SER A 164 12.93 -24.90 21.09
C SER A 164 13.94 -25.54 20.15
N VAL A 165 14.43 -24.77 19.18
CA VAL A 165 15.41 -25.20 18.18
C VAL A 165 16.69 -24.37 18.33
N THR A 166 17.83 -25.05 18.44
CA THR A 166 19.14 -24.39 18.46
C THR A 166 19.69 -24.36 17.02
N PRO A 167 19.97 -23.18 16.44
CA PRO A 167 20.57 -23.10 15.11
C PRO A 167 22.01 -23.63 15.15
N THR A 168 22.44 -24.29 14.08
CA THR A 168 23.83 -24.76 13.89
C THR A 168 24.44 -23.96 12.76
N ASN A 169 25.50 -23.18 13.03
CA ASN A 169 26.03 -22.19 12.08
C ASN A 169 24.88 -21.32 11.54
N GLY A 170 24.17 -20.63 12.44
CA GLY A 170 23.06 -19.73 12.11
C GLY A 170 21.82 -20.35 11.46
N ILE A 171 21.86 -21.56 10.91
CA ILE A 171 20.72 -22.18 10.21
C ILE A 171 20.00 -23.17 11.15
N PHE A 172 18.66 -23.19 11.13
CA PHE A 172 17.91 -24.30 11.74
C PHE A 172 18.04 -25.54 10.86
N ASN A 173 18.35 -26.68 11.46
CA ASN A 173 18.41 -27.94 10.72
C ASN A 173 17.02 -28.29 10.18
N ALA A 174 16.81 -28.00 8.90
CA ALA A 174 15.68 -28.39 8.09
C ALA A 174 16.23 -29.32 7.02
N PRO A 175 15.72 -30.56 6.87
CA PRO A 175 16.03 -31.37 5.71
C PRO A 175 15.78 -30.53 4.45
N VAL A 176 16.78 -30.41 3.58
CA VAL A 176 16.75 -29.63 2.32
C VAL A 176 15.41 -29.85 1.60
N PRO A 177 14.72 -28.81 1.12
CA PRO A 177 13.46 -29.04 0.46
C PRO A 177 13.75 -29.62 -0.93
N VAL A 178 13.38 -30.88 -1.11
CA VAL A 178 12.39 -31.14 -2.16
C VAL A 178 11.29 -30.13 -1.85
N VAL A 179 11.17 -29.10 -2.68
CA VAL A 179 9.92 -28.44 -3.06
C VAL A 179 8.72 -28.83 -2.18
N PRO A 180 7.84 -27.90 -1.77
CA PRO A 180 6.76 -28.21 -0.85
C PRO A 180 5.63 -29.09 -1.43
N THR A 181 5.94 -30.27 -1.97
CA THR A 181 5.26 -31.48 -1.56
C THR A 181 5.28 -31.53 -0.03
N VAL A 182 4.13 -31.20 0.55
CA VAL A 182 3.48 -31.53 1.82
C VAL A 182 4.13 -32.58 2.76
N THR A 183 5.10 -33.36 2.31
CA THR A 183 5.83 -34.40 3.02
C THR A 183 6.94 -33.87 3.93
N GLY A 184 6.70 -33.91 5.25
CA GLY A 184 7.67 -33.54 6.28
C GLY A 184 6.98 -33.44 7.64
N THR A 185 7.72 -33.55 8.74
CA THR A 185 7.15 -33.28 10.07
C THR A 185 6.84 -31.79 10.20
N LEU A 186 5.82 -31.43 11.00
CA LEU A 186 5.49 -30.02 11.25
C LEU A 186 6.71 -29.22 11.74
N ALA A 187 7.54 -29.81 12.60
CA ALA A 187 8.78 -29.18 13.07
C ALA A 187 9.77 -28.88 11.93
N ALA A 188 9.91 -29.77 10.94
CA ALA A 188 10.76 -29.52 9.77
C ALA A 188 10.20 -28.40 8.89
N LYS A 189 8.86 -28.36 8.71
CA LYS A 189 8.18 -27.28 7.98
C LYS A 189 8.37 -25.92 8.67
N LEU A 190 8.25 -25.86 9.99
CA LEU A 190 8.48 -24.64 10.79
C LEU A 190 9.94 -24.16 10.70
N ASN A 191 10.91 -25.08 10.80
CA ASN A 191 12.33 -24.74 10.65
C ASN A 191 12.65 -24.18 9.26
N TYR A 192 12.07 -24.78 8.22
CA TYR A 192 12.22 -24.31 6.85
C TYR A 192 11.66 -22.89 6.71
N GLN A 193 10.41 -22.66 7.13
CA GLN A 193 9.76 -21.35 7.10
C GLN A 193 10.57 -20.26 7.84
N ALA A 194 11.21 -20.62 8.96
CA ALA A 194 12.03 -19.71 9.74
C ALA A 194 13.46 -19.47 9.19
N ASN A 195 13.85 -20.15 8.11
CA ASN A 195 15.12 -19.95 7.39
C ASN A 195 14.95 -19.20 6.06
N LEU A 196 13.72 -18.91 5.61
CA LEU A 196 13.48 -18.23 4.34
C LEU A 196 13.94 -16.77 4.42
N ILE A 197 14.62 -16.30 3.38
CA ILE A 197 15.09 -14.91 3.25
C ILE A 197 14.68 -14.30 1.92
N PHE A 198 14.42 -12.99 1.91
CA PHE A 198 14.28 -12.23 0.67
C PHE A 198 15.66 -11.91 0.06
N PRO A 199 15.75 -11.47 -1.22
CA PRO A 199 17.02 -11.17 -1.88
C PRO A 199 17.85 -10.04 -1.22
N ASN A 200 17.27 -9.32 -0.25
CA ASN A 200 17.93 -8.32 0.56
C ASN A 200 18.54 -8.89 1.86
N GLY A 201 18.47 -10.22 2.08
CA GLY A 201 18.94 -10.90 3.30
C GLY A 201 18.02 -10.78 4.52
N ARG A 202 16.83 -10.15 4.41
CA ARG A 202 15.84 -10.12 5.50
C ARG A 202 15.10 -11.45 5.58
N PHE A 203 14.92 -11.96 6.80
CA PHE A 203 14.09 -13.14 7.03
C PHE A 203 12.64 -12.85 6.66
N VAL A 204 12.01 -13.80 5.97
CA VAL A 204 10.59 -13.75 5.61
C VAL A 204 9.71 -13.73 6.87
N ASN A 205 10.05 -14.55 7.87
CA ASN A 205 9.32 -14.63 9.14
C ASN A 205 10.27 -14.52 10.35
N GLU A 206 10.74 -13.30 10.64
CA GLU A 206 11.64 -13.01 11.77
C GLU A 206 10.98 -13.35 13.13
N SER A 207 9.67 -13.14 13.28
CA SER A 207 8.91 -13.45 14.51
C SER A 207 8.94 -14.94 14.83
N LEU A 208 8.60 -15.80 13.86
CA LEU A 208 8.64 -17.26 14.02
C LEU A 208 10.04 -17.72 14.40
N ARG A 209 11.05 -17.22 13.69
CA ARG A 209 12.46 -17.56 13.96
C ARG A 209 12.86 -17.24 15.41
N LYS A 210 12.50 -16.06 15.91
CA LYS A 210 12.75 -15.66 17.30
C LYS A 210 11.99 -16.54 18.31
N ALA A 211 10.74 -16.90 17.99
CA ALA A 211 9.91 -17.74 18.84
C ALA A 211 10.44 -19.17 18.95
N LEU A 212 10.97 -19.74 17.86
CA LEU A 212 11.52 -21.10 17.83
C LEU A 212 12.81 -21.25 18.63
N ILE A 213 13.62 -20.20 18.81
CA ILE A 213 14.83 -20.26 19.65
C ILE A 213 14.49 -20.36 21.13
N LYS A 214 13.33 -19.83 21.55
CA LYS A 214 12.89 -19.80 22.95
C LYS A 214 12.28 -21.14 23.37
N ALA A 215 12.60 -21.56 24.59
CA ALA A 215 11.93 -22.69 25.23
C ALA A 215 10.44 -22.38 25.43
N PRO A 216 9.53 -23.38 25.37
CA PRO A 216 8.09 -23.14 25.51
C PRO A 216 7.70 -22.33 26.77
N ALA A 217 8.40 -22.53 27.88
CA ALA A 217 8.13 -21.82 29.13
C ALA A 217 8.58 -20.34 29.13
N ASP A 218 9.46 -19.95 28.21
CA ASP A 218 10.02 -18.59 28.11
C ASP A 218 9.39 -17.76 26.99
N ARG A 219 8.38 -18.33 26.29
CA ARG A 219 7.65 -17.64 25.22
C ARG A 219 6.65 -16.66 25.79
N ASN A 220 6.60 -15.47 25.19
CA ASN A 220 5.52 -14.51 25.43
C ASN A 220 4.39 -14.70 24.43
N ARG A 221 3.32 -13.91 24.56
CA ARG A 221 2.15 -13.98 23.67
C ARG A 221 2.46 -13.76 22.19
N ALA A 222 3.39 -12.89 21.86
CA ALA A 222 3.77 -12.66 20.47
C ALA A 222 4.55 -13.88 19.91
N ASP A 223 5.39 -14.52 20.73
CA ASP A 223 6.10 -15.74 20.35
C ASP A 223 5.12 -16.92 20.13
N GLU A 224 4.13 -17.08 21.01
CA GLU A 224 3.07 -18.09 20.88
C GLU A 224 2.25 -17.86 19.59
N ALA A 225 1.79 -16.63 19.37
CA ALA A 225 0.99 -16.26 18.21
C ALA A 225 1.73 -16.45 16.87
N ALA A 226 3.03 -16.14 16.79
CA ALA A 226 3.82 -16.35 15.58
C ALA A 226 3.97 -17.83 15.21
N ILE A 227 4.03 -18.71 16.22
CA ILE A 227 4.05 -20.16 15.99
C ILE A 227 2.66 -20.64 15.60
N ASP A 228 1.61 -20.25 16.33
CA ASP A 228 0.24 -20.71 16.09
C ASP A 228 -0.28 -20.23 14.71
N SER A 229 0.03 -19.00 14.28
CA SER A 229 -0.31 -18.48 12.95
C SER A 229 0.35 -19.30 11.84
N THR A 230 1.62 -19.70 12.03
CA THR A 230 2.35 -20.55 11.08
C THR A 230 1.79 -21.97 11.06
N ILE A 231 1.42 -22.55 12.21
CA ILE A 231 0.76 -23.86 12.28
C ILE A 231 -0.57 -23.81 11.53
N CYS A 232 -1.41 -22.78 11.79
CA CYS A 232 -2.65 -22.57 11.06
C CYS A 232 -2.43 -22.54 9.54
N ALA A 233 -1.43 -21.78 9.08
CA ALA A 233 -1.13 -21.67 7.64
C ALA A 233 -0.74 -23.02 7.03
N LEU A 234 0.12 -23.79 7.71
CA LEU A 234 0.60 -25.09 7.23
C LEU A 234 -0.50 -26.16 7.20
N GLU A 235 -1.35 -26.23 8.23
CA GLU A 235 -2.44 -27.21 8.31
C GLU A 235 -3.61 -26.88 7.38
N ILE A 236 -3.82 -25.60 7.04
CA ILE A 236 -4.74 -25.18 5.98
C ILE A 236 -4.15 -25.56 4.61
N ALA A 237 -2.86 -25.29 4.38
CA ALA A 237 -2.19 -25.57 3.10
C ALA A 237 -2.20 -27.05 2.74
N ASP A 238 -2.07 -27.94 3.73
CA ASP A 238 -2.07 -29.39 3.50
C ASP A 238 -3.44 -30.07 3.60
N GLY A 239 -4.50 -29.30 3.86
CA GLY A 239 -5.87 -29.79 3.94
C GLY A 239 -6.19 -30.56 5.23
N SER A 240 -5.34 -30.46 6.26
CA SER A 240 -5.59 -31.09 7.57
C SER A 240 -6.75 -30.45 8.33
N LEU A 241 -7.04 -29.17 8.08
CA LEU A 241 -8.19 -28.46 8.64
C LEU A 241 -9.31 -28.31 7.61
N ALA A 242 -10.53 -28.69 8.01
CA ALA A 242 -11.74 -28.44 7.24
C ALA A 242 -12.36 -27.08 7.62
N PRO A 243 -12.92 -26.31 6.67
CA PRO A 243 -13.56 -25.02 6.96
C PRO A 243 -14.66 -25.11 8.01
N SER A 244 -14.73 -24.10 8.87
CA SER A 244 -15.75 -23.97 9.90
C SER A 244 -16.04 -22.50 10.20
N ASN A 245 -17.33 -22.16 10.30
CA ASN A 245 -17.80 -20.83 10.68
C ASN A 245 -18.33 -20.75 12.12
N ILE A 246 -18.06 -21.78 12.95
CA ILE A 246 -18.66 -21.90 14.29
C ILE A 246 -18.05 -20.91 15.27
N ALA A 247 -16.71 -20.81 15.29
CA ALA A 247 -15.99 -19.94 16.22
C ALA A 247 -15.86 -18.52 15.67
N VAL A 248 -15.53 -18.40 14.39
CA VAL A 248 -15.40 -17.13 13.66
C VAL A 248 -16.16 -17.28 12.34
N PRO A 249 -17.06 -16.36 11.96
CA PRO A 249 -17.73 -16.41 10.67
C PRO A 249 -16.76 -16.19 9.51
N HIS A 250 -17.01 -16.86 8.38
CA HIS A 250 -16.31 -16.56 7.13
C HIS A 250 -16.49 -15.10 6.75
N GLY A 251 -15.40 -14.44 6.36
CA GLY A 251 -15.40 -13.02 5.99
C GLY A 251 -15.41 -12.04 7.17
N ALA A 252 -15.48 -12.50 8.43
CA ALA A 252 -15.35 -11.59 9.58
C ALA A 252 -13.93 -11.04 9.73
N ILE A 253 -12.94 -11.84 9.33
CA ILE A 253 -11.53 -11.49 9.23
C ILE A 253 -11.05 -11.96 7.87
N TYR A 254 -10.43 -11.09 7.08
CA TYR A 254 -9.87 -11.42 5.77
C TYR A 254 -8.73 -10.45 5.41
N GLU A 255 -8.00 -10.72 4.34
CA GLU A 255 -6.91 -9.89 3.84
C GLU A 255 -7.38 -9.04 2.65
N THR A 256 -6.87 -7.83 2.49
CA THR A 256 -7.01 -7.05 1.26
C THR A 256 -5.70 -6.35 0.92
N THR A 257 -5.50 -5.99 -0.35
CA THR A 257 -4.32 -5.25 -0.81
C THR A 257 -4.73 -3.97 -1.54
N PHE A 258 -3.92 -2.92 -1.43
CA PHE A 258 -4.10 -1.66 -2.13
C PHE A 258 -2.81 -0.84 -2.10
N LEU A 259 -2.71 0.21 -2.91
CA LEU A 259 -1.59 1.13 -2.86
C LEU A 259 -1.90 2.30 -1.91
N ASP A 260 -1.08 2.47 -0.87
CA ASP A 260 -1.00 3.72 -0.14
C ASP A 260 0.08 4.57 -0.83
N ALA A 261 -0.37 5.46 -1.70
CA ALA A 261 0.51 6.33 -2.48
C ALA A 261 1.46 7.18 -1.61
N ARG A 262 1.12 7.42 -0.35
CA ARG A 262 2.00 8.10 0.59
C ARG A 262 3.24 7.27 0.95
N GLN A 263 3.06 5.95 1.01
CA GLN A 263 4.14 5.02 1.31
C GLN A 263 4.86 4.67 0.01
N VAL A 264 6.00 5.30 -0.22
CA VAL A 264 6.87 5.01 -1.37
C VAL A 264 8.10 4.21 -0.98
N LYS A 265 8.61 3.42 -1.92
CA LYS A 265 9.85 2.68 -1.77
C LYS A 265 11.03 3.62 -1.46
N ALA A 266 11.16 4.71 -2.22
CA ALA A 266 12.17 5.73 -2.02
C ALA A 266 11.73 7.11 -2.50
N ILE A 267 12.42 8.14 -1.99
CA ILE A 267 12.28 9.54 -2.41
C ILE A 267 13.63 10.19 -2.69
N GLU A 268 14.70 9.62 -2.16
CA GLU A 268 16.09 9.97 -2.45
C GLU A 268 16.60 9.20 -3.67
N SER A 269 17.43 9.85 -4.48
CA SER A 269 18.18 9.19 -5.55
C SER A 269 19.32 8.37 -4.95
N GLU A 270 19.72 7.32 -5.67
CA GLU A 270 20.80 6.47 -5.22
C GLU A 270 22.11 7.26 -5.12
N PRO A 271 22.89 7.09 -4.04
CA PRO A 271 24.21 7.66 -3.96
C PRO A 271 25.10 7.04 -5.04
N LEU A 272 25.55 7.83 -6.01
CA LEU A 272 26.61 7.42 -6.93
C LEU A 272 27.81 6.96 -6.10
N TYR A 273 28.32 5.77 -6.36
CA TYR A 273 29.58 5.31 -5.78
C TYR A 273 30.70 6.26 -6.25
N ASP A 274 31.45 6.86 -5.33
CA ASP A 274 32.64 7.66 -5.67
C ASP A 274 33.90 6.76 -5.60
N PRO A 275 34.40 6.26 -6.74
CA PRO A 275 35.58 5.40 -6.77
C PRO A 275 36.85 6.12 -6.30
N ALA A 276 36.88 7.46 -6.26
CA ALA A 276 38.04 8.22 -5.79
C ALA A 276 38.16 8.24 -4.25
N THR A 277 37.05 8.06 -3.54
CA THR A 277 37.02 8.07 -2.07
C THR A 277 36.71 6.70 -1.47
N ASN A 278 36.35 5.70 -2.28
CA ASN A 278 35.94 4.37 -1.83
C ASN A 278 34.79 4.44 -0.80
N ALA A 279 33.97 5.48 -0.87
CA ALA A 279 32.86 5.72 0.02
C ALA A 279 31.56 5.78 -0.79
N PRO A 280 30.50 5.07 -0.39
CA PRO A 280 29.17 5.39 -0.90
C PRO A 280 28.89 6.86 -0.57
N ASN A 281 28.40 7.64 -1.54
CA ASN A 281 27.86 8.95 -1.24
C ASN A 281 26.80 8.78 -0.14
N THR A 282 26.75 9.72 0.79
CA THR A 282 25.78 9.63 1.89
C THR A 282 24.41 9.91 1.30
N ILE A 283 23.41 9.04 1.52
CA ILE A 283 22.02 9.33 1.14
C ILE A 283 21.64 10.68 1.75
N THR A 284 21.40 11.67 0.92
CA THR A 284 20.99 13.03 1.32
C THR A 284 19.47 13.10 1.39
N SER A 285 18.91 13.78 2.39
CA SER A 285 17.46 13.90 2.60
C SER A 285 16.78 14.90 1.63
N ASP A 286 17.17 14.89 0.36
CA ASP A 286 17.00 15.99 -0.60
C ASP A 286 15.81 15.82 -1.57
N TYR A 287 15.10 14.67 -1.54
CA TYR A 287 13.99 14.31 -2.44
C TYR A 287 14.32 14.41 -3.92
N ASP A 288 15.50 13.97 -4.28
CA ASP A 288 16.07 14.05 -5.61
C ASP A 288 15.69 12.88 -6.53
N LEU A 289 14.94 11.87 -6.04
CA LEU A 289 14.32 10.88 -6.92
C LEU A 289 13.14 11.49 -7.67
N SER A 290 13.18 11.42 -9.00
CA SER A 290 12.11 11.94 -9.85
C SER A 290 10.78 11.24 -9.55
N LEU A 291 9.67 11.97 -9.60
CA LEU A 291 8.34 11.42 -9.33
C LEU A 291 7.99 10.27 -10.30
N ALA A 292 8.48 10.32 -11.54
CA ALA A 292 8.27 9.28 -12.54
C ALA A 292 8.87 7.91 -12.15
N GLU A 293 9.89 7.90 -11.30
CA GLU A 293 10.63 6.71 -10.87
C GLU A 293 10.15 6.18 -9.51
N ARG A 294 9.29 6.94 -8.84
CA ARG A 294 8.78 6.53 -7.53
C ARG A 294 7.75 5.42 -7.66
N GLN A 295 7.84 4.51 -6.71
CA GLN A 295 6.98 3.35 -6.63
C GLN A 295 6.28 3.36 -5.27
N PRO A 296 4.94 3.42 -5.24
CA PRO A 296 4.18 3.20 -4.02
C PRO A 296 4.33 1.75 -3.57
N LEU A 297 4.26 1.54 -2.27
CA LEU A 297 4.26 0.22 -1.67
C LEU A 297 2.84 -0.34 -1.67
N GLU A 298 2.71 -1.60 -2.07
CA GLU A 298 1.49 -2.36 -1.84
C GLU A 298 1.31 -2.59 -0.33
N ILE A 299 0.22 -2.04 0.21
CA ILE A 299 -0.22 -2.27 1.56
C ILE A 299 -1.06 -3.52 1.58
N ARG A 300 -0.77 -4.38 2.55
CA ARG A 300 -1.66 -5.47 2.93
C ARG A 300 -2.31 -5.14 4.25
N ALA A 301 -3.64 -5.24 4.27
CA ALA A 301 -4.42 -4.96 5.46
C ALA A 301 -5.25 -6.17 5.85
N THR A 302 -5.11 -6.57 7.12
CA THR A 302 -6.03 -7.55 7.70
C THR A 302 -7.29 -6.80 8.11
N VAL A 303 -8.39 -7.09 7.43
CA VAL A 303 -9.68 -6.45 7.61
C VAL A 303 -10.44 -7.13 8.74
N LEU A 304 -11.01 -6.32 9.62
CA LEU A 304 -11.95 -6.71 10.67
C LEU A 304 -13.32 -6.14 10.31
N ASP A 305 -14.27 -7.02 9.99
CA ASP A 305 -15.67 -6.63 9.80
C ASP A 305 -16.33 -6.43 11.17
N ILE A 306 -16.44 -5.16 11.57
CA ILE A 306 -16.96 -4.80 12.90
C ILE A 306 -18.42 -5.22 13.06
N ASP A 307 -19.22 -5.20 11.98
CA ASP A 307 -20.62 -5.61 12.01
C ASP A 307 -20.74 -7.12 12.27
N GLN A 308 -19.92 -7.95 11.64
CA GLN A 308 -19.93 -9.38 11.92
C GLN A 308 -19.41 -9.70 13.33
N LEU A 309 -18.33 -9.05 13.76
CA LEU A 309 -17.73 -9.30 15.08
C LEU A 309 -18.67 -8.90 16.23
N ARG A 310 -19.36 -7.76 16.13
CA ARG A 310 -20.30 -7.29 17.16
C ARG A 310 -21.59 -8.11 17.24
N LYS A 311 -21.96 -8.80 16.15
CA LYS A 311 -23.20 -9.61 16.06
C LYS A 311 -22.99 -11.05 16.48
N THR A 312 -21.78 -11.58 16.28
CA THR A 312 -21.49 -12.99 16.53
C THR A 312 -21.26 -13.27 18.01
N ALA A 313 -22.13 -14.07 18.61
CA ALA A 313 -22.00 -14.50 20.00
C ALA A 313 -20.87 -15.53 20.16
N TYR A 314 -20.05 -15.38 21.20
CA TYR A 314 -19.03 -16.37 21.55
C TYR A 314 -19.69 -17.62 22.14
N ALA A 315 -19.43 -18.78 21.53
CA ALA A 315 -20.09 -20.05 21.88
C ALA A 315 -19.38 -20.88 22.98
N GLY A 316 -18.29 -20.38 23.58
CA GLY A 316 -17.51 -21.15 24.56
C GLY A 316 -18.18 -21.29 25.93
N THR A 317 -17.78 -22.32 26.69
CA THR A 317 -18.36 -22.65 28.01
C THR A 317 -18.02 -21.57 29.05
N LEU A 318 -19.04 -20.83 29.48
CA LEU A 318 -18.93 -19.72 30.42
C LEU A 318 -18.72 -20.22 31.85
N THR A 319 -17.51 -20.11 32.40
CA THR A 319 -17.23 -20.49 33.79
C THR A 319 -17.52 -19.36 34.79
N THR A 320 -17.69 -18.12 34.31
CA THR A 320 -18.03 -16.92 35.11
C THR A 320 -18.92 -15.94 34.30
N VAL A 321 -20.04 -15.49 34.88
CA VAL A 321 -21.04 -14.54 34.32
C VAL A 321 -20.41 -13.13 34.15
N PRO A 322 -20.84 -12.24 33.22
CA PRO A 322 -22.09 -12.26 32.45
C PRO A 322 -21.96 -12.66 30.98
N ALA A 323 -23.09 -13.14 30.46
CA ALA A 323 -23.32 -13.63 29.12
C ALA A 323 -24.63 -13.01 28.60
N PRO A 324 -24.84 -12.92 27.27
CA PRO A 324 -23.97 -13.38 26.19
C PRO A 324 -22.74 -12.49 26.00
N GLU A 325 -21.65 -13.10 25.52
CA GLU A 325 -20.41 -12.45 25.07
C GLU A 325 -20.32 -12.50 23.53
N TYR A 326 -19.54 -11.62 22.90
CA TYR A 326 -19.41 -11.52 21.44
C TYR A 326 -17.95 -11.57 20.97
N LEU A 327 -17.73 -11.80 19.67
CA LEU A 327 -16.38 -11.80 19.09
C LEU A 327 -15.71 -10.42 19.15
N LEU A 328 -16.49 -9.34 19.00
CA LEU A 328 -16.10 -8.04 19.53
C LEU A 328 -16.48 -8.02 21.02
N PRO A 329 -15.51 -8.19 21.94
CA PRO A 329 -15.82 -8.41 23.35
C PRO A 329 -16.62 -7.25 23.95
N ASP A 330 -17.39 -7.51 24.99
CA ASP A 330 -18.02 -6.44 25.78
C ASP A 330 -16.96 -5.50 26.37
N SER A 331 -15.72 -5.93 26.62
CA SER A 331 -14.62 -5.01 26.99
C SER A 331 -14.21 -4.05 25.86
N GLY A 332 -14.56 -4.37 24.62
CA GLY A 332 -14.24 -3.61 23.41
C GLY A 332 -12.83 -3.80 22.86
N ILE A 333 -11.95 -4.53 23.54
CA ILE A 333 -10.52 -4.56 23.21
C ILE A 333 -10.22 -5.59 22.15
N ILE A 334 -9.58 -5.14 21.07
CA ILE A 334 -8.98 -5.96 20.02
C ILE A 334 -7.49 -5.65 19.95
N TYR A 335 -6.67 -6.70 20.08
CA TYR A 335 -5.24 -6.64 19.75
C TYR A 335 -5.05 -7.28 18.38
N ALA A 336 -4.42 -6.56 17.46
CA ALA A 336 -4.17 -7.07 16.11
C ALA A 336 -2.76 -6.68 15.65
N THR A 337 -1.99 -7.68 15.23
CA THR A 337 -0.60 -7.54 14.77
C THR A 337 -0.36 -8.46 13.59
N ARG A 338 0.72 -8.22 12.84
CA ARG A 338 1.12 -9.02 11.69
C ARG A 338 2.62 -9.29 11.74
N ASP A 339 3.00 -10.51 11.37
CA ASP A 339 4.40 -10.95 11.36
C ASP A 339 5.14 -10.53 10.08
N ASP A 340 4.40 -10.21 9.00
CA ASP A 340 4.96 -9.80 7.71
C ASP A 340 5.12 -8.27 7.57
N ALA A 341 4.74 -7.51 8.60
CA ALA A 341 4.96 -6.07 8.66
C ALA A 341 6.40 -5.76 9.10
N ILE A 342 7.08 -4.91 8.34
CA ILE A 342 8.50 -4.64 8.52
C ILE A 342 8.70 -3.16 8.83
N LEU A 343 9.42 -2.88 9.90
CA LEU A 343 9.74 -1.53 10.38
C LEU A 343 10.66 -0.79 9.42
N ASP A 344 10.58 0.54 9.45
CA ASP A 344 11.60 1.40 8.87
C ASP A 344 12.91 1.33 9.69
N LEU A 345 13.99 0.95 9.02
CA LEU A 345 15.34 0.85 9.58
C LEU A 345 16.36 1.62 8.72
N SER A 346 15.98 2.76 8.16
CA SER A 346 16.81 3.66 7.35
C SER A 346 18.07 4.17 8.05
N ALA A 347 17.96 4.54 9.32
CA ALA A 347 19.09 5.12 10.05
C ALA A 347 20.33 4.22 10.05
N PRO A 348 21.54 4.77 9.83
CA PRO A 348 22.76 3.98 9.84
C PRO A 348 22.97 3.41 11.25
N GLY A 349 23.16 2.10 11.33
CA GLY A 349 23.43 1.38 12.58
C GLY A 349 24.83 1.66 13.13
N ALA A 350 25.17 2.91 13.44
CA ALA A 350 26.41 3.37 14.07
C ALA A 350 27.74 2.73 13.57
N ASN A 351 28.43 3.52 12.73
CA ASN A 351 29.81 3.44 12.19
C ASN A 351 30.02 2.66 10.87
N PRO A 352 30.62 3.31 9.85
CA PRO A 352 31.21 2.59 8.72
C PRO A 352 32.36 1.76 9.26
N ALA A 353 32.34 0.45 8.98
CA ALA A 353 33.47 -0.48 9.04
C ALA A 353 34.61 -0.13 10.03
N PRO A 354 34.81 -0.93 11.09
CA PRO A 354 36.14 -1.15 11.59
C PRO A 354 36.53 -2.61 11.43
N THR A 355 37.72 -2.79 10.91
CA THR A 355 38.60 -3.96 10.88
C THR A 355 38.86 -4.63 12.25
N VAL A 356 37.88 -4.74 13.15
CA VAL A 356 38.09 -5.16 14.55
C VAL A 356 36.95 -6.03 15.07
N ALA A 357 37.16 -7.35 15.06
CA ALA A 357 36.47 -8.43 15.81
C ALA A 357 34.92 -8.49 15.78
N PRO A 358 34.31 -9.70 15.80
CA PRO A 358 32.86 -9.82 15.98
C PRO A 358 32.41 -9.09 17.25
N ILE A 359 31.46 -8.16 17.12
CA ILE A 359 30.87 -7.47 18.27
C ILE A 359 30.02 -8.46 19.05
N ASP A 360 29.99 -8.31 20.37
CA ASP A 360 29.12 -9.14 21.17
C ASP A 360 27.65 -8.77 20.94
N GLN A 361 26.81 -9.69 21.38
CA GLN A 361 25.40 -9.62 21.11
C GLN A 361 24.66 -8.60 22.00
N ALA A 362 25.26 -8.03 23.04
CA ALA A 362 24.63 -6.95 23.80
C ALA A 362 24.85 -5.60 23.11
N GLU A 363 26.03 -5.38 22.55
CA GLU A 363 26.37 -4.20 21.73
C GLU A 363 25.47 -4.11 20.48
N ALA A 364 25.25 -5.25 19.84
CA ALA A 364 24.29 -5.44 18.76
C ALA A 364 22.90 -4.86 19.06
N ASP A 365 22.38 -5.21 20.23
CA ASP A 365 21.01 -4.88 20.67
C ASP A 365 20.88 -3.39 20.87
N ILE A 366 21.90 -2.78 21.46
CA ILE A 366 21.99 -1.34 21.65
C ILE A 366 21.99 -0.63 20.29
N ARG A 367 22.75 -1.12 19.31
CA ARG A 367 22.78 -0.52 17.96
C ARG A 367 21.43 -0.59 17.27
N LYS A 368 20.75 -1.75 17.26
CA LYS A 368 19.41 -1.84 16.66
C LYS A 368 18.37 -1.04 17.44
N ALA A 369 18.48 -0.97 18.77
CA ALA A 369 17.59 -0.12 19.57
C ALA A 369 17.77 1.37 19.19
N ASN A 370 19.01 1.82 19.00
CA ASN A 370 19.30 3.17 18.52
C ASN A 370 18.78 3.39 17.09
N GLN A 371 18.97 2.41 16.20
CA GLN A 371 18.44 2.47 14.84
C GLN A 371 16.92 2.64 14.83
N LYS A 372 16.18 1.77 15.55
CA LYS A 372 14.72 1.87 15.70
C LYS A 372 14.24 3.22 16.26
N LEU A 373 15.06 3.87 17.09
CA LEU A 373 14.73 5.18 17.65
C LEU A 373 15.01 6.32 16.67
N ASN A 374 16.02 6.16 15.81
CA ASN A 374 16.49 7.20 14.90
C ASN A 374 15.84 7.14 13.51
N SER A 375 15.55 5.95 12.96
CA SER A 375 14.94 5.79 11.63
C SER A 375 13.60 6.53 11.49
N PRO A 376 12.71 6.56 12.50
CA PRO A 376 11.50 7.39 12.45
C PRO A 376 11.71 8.90 12.26
N VAL A 377 12.94 9.40 12.42
CA VAL A 377 13.27 10.84 12.43
C VAL A 377 14.51 11.19 11.62
N ASP A 378 15.07 10.24 10.86
CA ASP A 378 16.26 10.48 10.03
C ASP A 378 15.94 11.03 8.64
N PHE A 379 14.64 11.07 8.30
CA PHE A 379 14.09 11.57 7.04
C PHE A 379 14.42 10.71 5.83
N VAL A 380 15.01 9.54 6.00
CA VAL A 380 15.22 8.57 4.92
C VAL A 380 14.21 7.46 5.09
N VAL A 381 13.67 6.96 3.99
CA VAL A 381 12.71 5.85 4.04
C VAL A 381 13.43 4.53 3.74
N ASP A 382 13.25 3.51 4.58
CA ASP A 382 13.72 2.16 4.26
C ASP A 382 12.88 1.56 3.12
N PRO A 383 13.49 1.18 1.98
CA PRO A 383 12.81 0.57 0.83
C PRO A 383 12.17 -0.78 1.13
N HIS A 384 12.74 -1.47 2.12
CA HIS A 384 12.35 -2.82 2.53
C HIS A 384 11.29 -2.81 3.63
N ARG A 385 10.85 -1.63 4.08
CA ARG A 385 9.78 -1.53 5.07
C ARG A 385 8.48 -1.98 4.44
N ARG A 386 7.63 -2.60 5.24
CA ARG A 386 6.32 -3.09 4.82
C ARG A 386 5.29 -2.52 5.78
N PRO A 387 4.67 -1.37 5.45
CA PRO A 387 3.68 -0.72 6.30
C PRO A 387 2.30 -1.39 6.23
N SER A 388 2.28 -2.73 6.18
CA SER A 388 1.06 -3.54 6.27
C SER A 388 0.32 -3.21 7.57
N GLY A 389 -1.02 -3.18 7.49
CA GLY A 389 -1.86 -2.60 8.53
C GLY A 389 -3.05 -3.45 8.95
N ILE A 390 -3.87 -2.86 9.80
CA ILE A 390 -5.18 -3.39 10.21
C ILE A 390 -6.26 -2.46 9.68
N MET A 391 -7.31 -3.01 9.08
CA MET A 391 -8.43 -2.23 8.57
C MET A 391 -9.70 -2.53 9.34
N LEU A 392 -10.42 -1.49 9.75
CA LEU A 392 -11.77 -1.61 10.28
C LEU A 392 -12.78 -1.22 9.21
N THR A 393 -13.75 -2.08 8.97
CA THR A 393 -14.85 -1.85 8.02
C THR A 393 -16.20 -2.14 8.66
N ASN A 394 -17.28 -1.73 8.00
CA ASN A 394 -18.67 -1.97 8.42
C ASN A 394 -18.95 -1.53 9.87
N GLY A 395 -18.27 -0.47 10.32
CA GLY A 395 -18.31 0.00 11.70
C GLY A 395 -19.34 1.09 11.99
N ALA A 396 -20.36 1.30 11.14
CA ALA A 396 -21.35 2.36 11.31
C ALA A 396 -22.13 2.26 12.65
N ILE A 397 -22.22 1.05 13.23
CA ILE A 397 -22.88 0.75 14.51
C ILE A 397 -21.95 -0.08 15.38
N LEU A 398 -21.79 0.29 16.66
CA LEU A 398 -20.98 -0.48 17.61
C LEU A 398 -21.78 -1.22 18.68
N ALA A 399 -23.06 -0.88 18.89
CA ALA A 399 -23.93 -1.63 19.80
C ALA A 399 -23.93 -3.14 19.47
N ARG A 400 -23.89 -4.02 20.49
CA ARG A 400 -23.78 -5.47 20.27
C ARG A 400 -25.10 -6.11 19.77
N LYS A 401 -24.98 -7.22 19.04
CA LYS A 401 -26.05 -8.15 18.59
C LYS A 401 -27.05 -7.65 17.54
N ASP A 402 -28.14 -7.02 17.93
CA ASP A 402 -29.32 -6.81 17.07
C ASP A 402 -29.88 -5.38 17.21
N ASN A 403 -29.01 -4.46 17.65
CA ASN A 403 -29.34 -3.05 17.88
C ASN A 403 -30.47 -2.84 18.90
N LEU A 404 -30.85 -3.84 19.71
CA LEU A 404 -31.84 -3.66 20.79
C LEU A 404 -31.39 -2.65 21.86
N ASN A 405 -30.11 -2.28 21.84
CA ASN A 405 -29.49 -1.21 22.61
C ASN A 405 -29.73 -1.26 24.14
N GLN A 406 -29.96 -2.45 24.68
CA GLN A 406 -30.20 -2.61 26.11
C GLN A 406 -28.94 -2.29 26.92
N TYR A 407 -29.11 -1.54 28.00
CA TYR A 407 -28.01 -1.23 28.89
C TYR A 407 -27.40 -2.51 29.50
N LYS A 408 -26.07 -2.62 29.36
CA LYS A 408 -25.22 -3.61 30.04
C LYS A 408 -24.03 -2.88 30.64
N GLN A 409 -23.76 -3.12 31.92
CA GLN A 409 -22.67 -2.43 32.61
C GLN A 409 -21.30 -2.86 32.11
N GLU A 410 -21.17 -4.05 31.55
CA GLU A 410 -19.91 -4.64 31.10
C GLU A 410 -19.55 -4.20 29.67
N GLU A 411 -20.55 -3.92 28.84
CA GLU A 411 -20.35 -3.43 27.47
C GLU A 411 -19.71 -2.04 27.50
N ARG A 412 -18.48 -1.99 26.99
CA ARG A 412 -17.68 -0.82 26.61
C ARG A 412 -17.76 -0.68 25.08
N GLY A 413 -17.11 0.33 24.53
CA GLY A 413 -17.11 0.54 23.09
C GLY A 413 -16.11 -0.33 22.35
N LEU A 414 -15.18 0.28 21.63
CA LEU A 414 -14.18 -0.38 20.80
C LEU A 414 -12.80 0.20 21.12
N ILE A 415 -11.81 -0.65 21.36
CA ILE A 415 -10.41 -0.27 21.45
C ILE A 415 -9.64 -1.17 20.50
N LEU A 416 -9.17 -0.63 19.37
CA LEU A 416 -8.17 -1.31 18.55
C LEU A 416 -6.79 -0.91 19.05
N ALA A 417 -6.00 -1.89 19.47
CA ALA A 417 -4.60 -1.71 19.81
C ALA A 417 -3.72 -2.49 18.82
N THR A 418 -2.93 -1.75 18.03
CA THR A 418 -2.00 -2.32 17.07
C THR A 418 -0.69 -1.53 17.05
N ASN A 419 0.42 -2.22 16.82
CA ASN A 419 1.70 -1.57 16.57
C ASN A 419 1.82 -1.06 15.12
N LEU A 420 0.88 -1.43 14.24
CA LEU A 420 0.88 -1.20 12.80
C LEU A 420 0.05 0.05 12.41
N PRO A 421 0.10 0.48 11.13
CA PRO A 421 -0.86 1.43 10.59
C PRO A 421 -2.30 0.88 10.65
N ALA A 422 -3.27 1.77 10.89
CA ALA A 422 -4.69 1.44 10.94
C ALA A 422 -5.47 2.22 9.87
N TYR A 423 -6.33 1.52 9.14
CA TYR A 423 -7.21 2.09 8.12
C TYR A 423 -8.65 2.00 8.60
N ILE A 424 -9.38 3.12 8.60
CA ILE A 424 -10.77 3.18 9.01
C ILE A 424 -11.60 3.47 7.76
N LYS A 425 -12.27 2.44 7.24
CA LYS A 425 -13.16 2.57 6.08
C LYS A 425 -14.57 2.84 6.56
N ALA A 426 -15.15 3.95 6.10
CA ALA A 426 -16.56 4.22 6.29
C ALA A 426 -17.41 3.19 5.55
N ALA A 427 -18.64 2.98 6.02
CA ALA A 427 -19.60 2.14 5.35
C ALA A 427 -20.95 2.86 5.26
N GLU A 428 -21.78 2.44 4.31
CA GLU A 428 -23.18 2.84 4.30
C GLU A 428 -23.85 2.33 5.59
N ASN A 429 -24.63 3.20 6.22
CA ASN A 429 -25.35 2.88 7.43
C ASN A 429 -26.46 1.86 7.11
N PRO A 430 -26.43 0.63 7.68
CA PRO A 430 -27.43 -0.39 7.39
C PRO A 430 -28.85 0.01 7.86
N LEU A 431 -29.00 1.06 8.67
CA LEU A 431 -30.30 1.58 9.11
C LEU A 431 -30.77 2.81 8.32
N ALA A 432 -29.90 3.47 7.54
CA ALA A 432 -30.24 4.68 6.81
C ALA A 432 -29.44 4.80 5.50
N THR A 433 -30.08 4.41 4.40
CA THR A 433 -29.53 4.52 3.04
C THR A 433 -29.04 5.95 2.73
N GLY A 434 -27.88 6.07 2.10
CA GLY A 434 -27.26 7.35 1.76
C GLY A 434 -26.58 8.07 2.93
N THR A 435 -26.55 7.48 4.13
CA THR A 435 -25.77 7.96 5.27
C THR A 435 -24.53 7.11 5.42
N PHE A 436 -23.35 7.73 5.49
CA PHE A 436 -22.07 7.00 5.50
C PHE A 436 -21.20 7.40 6.69
N GLY A 437 -20.55 6.43 7.30
CA GLY A 437 -19.59 6.71 8.36
C GLY A 437 -19.12 5.53 9.19
N PHE A 438 -18.42 5.85 10.26
CA PHE A 438 -17.91 4.92 11.27
C PHE A 438 -18.36 5.40 12.65
N ASN A 439 -19.02 4.52 13.40
CA ASN A 439 -19.52 4.73 14.76
C ASN A 439 -20.44 5.95 14.87
N LEU A 440 -21.58 5.91 14.17
CA LEU A 440 -22.52 7.04 14.14
C LEU A 440 -23.33 7.13 15.44
N HIS A 441 -23.58 8.35 15.92
CA HIS A 441 -24.66 8.64 16.86
C HIS A 441 -25.99 8.47 16.14
N GLN A 442 -26.76 7.45 16.53
CA GLN A 442 -28.02 7.13 15.87
C GLN A 442 -28.94 6.27 16.74
N ASP A 443 -30.24 6.42 16.52
CA ASP A 443 -31.25 5.57 17.13
C ASP A 443 -31.41 4.23 16.37
N THR A 444 -32.30 3.37 16.86
CA THR A 444 -32.61 2.07 16.22
C THR A 444 -33.33 2.18 14.88
N GLY A 445 -33.85 3.37 14.54
CA GLY A 445 -34.50 3.68 13.27
C GLY A 445 -33.54 4.24 12.21
N GLY A 446 -32.27 4.49 12.57
CA GLY A 446 -31.28 5.09 11.69
C GLY A 446 -31.31 6.63 11.67
N ASN A 447 -32.08 7.27 12.55
CA ASN A 447 -32.06 8.72 12.69
C ASN A 447 -30.77 9.11 13.42
N LEU A 448 -30.00 10.03 12.86
CA LEU A 448 -28.81 10.55 13.51
C LEU A 448 -29.19 11.32 14.78
N LEU A 449 -28.35 11.27 15.80
CA LEU A 449 -28.55 11.95 17.09
C LEU A 449 -27.45 12.99 17.34
N GLU A 450 -27.79 14.05 18.07
CA GLU A 450 -26.88 15.07 18.59
C GLU A 450 -27.23 15.38 20.05
N GLU A 451 -26.38 16.14 20.76
CA GLU A 451 -26.65 16.57 22.14
C GLU A 451 -28.02 17.27 22.30
N PHE A 452 -28.49 17.93 21.25
CA PHE A 452 -29.78 18.62 21.21
C PHE A 452 -30.62 18.15 20.02
N THR A 453 -31.93 18.18 20.22
CA THR A 453 -32.94 17.88 19.20
C THR A 453 -32.92 18.86 18.01
N ASP A 454 -32.46 20.10 18.23
CA ASP A 454 -32.07 20.99 17.12
C ASP A 454 -30.65 20.66 16.66
N GLN A 455 -30.60 19.86 15.60
CA GLN A 455 -29.36 19.37 15.00
C GLN A 455 -28.64 20.48 14.23
N LEU A 456 -27.34 20.54 14.42
CA LEU A 456 -26.44 21.51 13.77
C LEU A 456 -25.51 20.85 12.75
N ALA A 457 -25.28 19.54 12.84
CA ALA A 457 -24.51 18.80 11.85
C ALA A 457 -25.19 18.88 10.47
N GLY A 458 -24.38 19.06 9.43
CA GLY A 458 -24.87 19.12 8.05
C GLY A 458 -25.46 20.46 7.60
N ARG A 459 -25.44 21.51 8.43
CA ARG A 459 -25.76 22.89 8.01
C ARG A 459 -24.77 23.90 8.57
N ASP A 460 -24.58 25.01 7.86
CA ASP A 460 -23.83 26.15 8.39
C ASP A 460 -24.61 26.72 9.60
N TRP A 461 -23.93 26.86 10.73
CA TRP A 461 -24.51 27.40 11.96
C TRP A 461 -23.61 28.48 12.56
N THR A 462 -24.25 29.43 13.23
CA THR A 462 -23.62 30.56 13.91
C THR A 462 -23.47 30.24 15.39
N ALA A 463 -22.47 30.85 16.05
CA ALA A 463 -22.32 30.71 17.50
C ALA A 463 -23.62 31.03 18.26
N ALA A 464 -24.42 31.98 17.77
CA ALA A 464 -25.72 32.29 18.36
C ALA A 464 -26.70 31.11 18.25
N GLU A 465 -26.77 30.41 17.13
CA GLU A 465 -27.61 29.20 16.98
C GLU A 465 -27.19 28.10 17.95
N PHE A 466 -25.89 27.89 18.18
CA PHE A 466 -25.42 26.91 19.17
C PHE A 466 -25.75 27.31 20.61
N TYR A 467 -25.39 28.53 21.02
CA TYR A 467 -25.51 28.97 22.42
C TYR A 467 -26.94 29.36 22.83
N ASN A 468 -27.88 29.47 21.88
CA ASN A 468 -29.28 29.75 22.18
C ASN A 468 -30.14 28.47 22.35
N ARG A 469 -29.59 27.28 22.08
CA ARG A 469 -30.29 26.02 22.37
C ARG A 469 -30.52 25.88 23.86
N LEU A 470 -31.74 25.48 24.23
CA LEU A 470 -32.21 25.43 25.61
C LEU A 470 -32.00 24.05 26.21
N GLU A 471 -31.91 23.98 27.54
CA GLU A 471 -31.73 22.72 28.28
C GLU A 471 -32.86 21.70 28.01
N ASN A 472 -34.10 22.18 27.83
CA ASN A 472 -35.25 21.33 27.51
C ASN A 472 -35.29 20.87 26.05
N GLU A 473 -34.33 21.29 25.21
CA GLU A 473 -34.15 20.83 23.83
C GLU A 473 -33.05 19.77 23.73
N ARG A 474 -32.44 19.37 24.86
CA ARG A 474 -31.48 18.25 24.90
C ARG A 474 -32.15 16.97 24.43
N ASP A 475 -31.43 16.22 23.61
CA ASP A 475 -31.88 14.92 23.17
C ASP A 475 -31.66 13.91 24.30
N THR A 476 -32.74 13.27 24.76
CA THR A 476 -32.69 12.31 25.86
C THR A 476 -32.10 10.97 25.45
N ASP A 477 -32.05 10.66 24.15
CA ASP A 477 -31.51 9.42 23.62
C ASP A 477 -30.02 9.52 23.28
N PHE A 478 -29.45 10.73 23.21
CA PHE A 478 -28.05 10.95 22.85
C PHE A 478 -27.05 10.34 23.85
N ALA A 479 -26.09 9.58 23.32
CA ALA A 479 -24.99 8.98 24.06
C ALA A 479 -25.42 8.19 25.32
N CYS A 480 -26.58 7.54 25.27
CA CYS A 480 -27.07 6.65 26.32
C CYS A 480 -27.71 5.38 25.76
N ARG A 481 -27.99 4.40 26.63
CA ARG A 481 -28.54 3.09 26.22
C ARG A 481 -29.95 2.91 26.75
N LYS A 482 -30.77 2.11 26.07
CA LYS A 482 -32.11 1.78 26.53
C LYS A 482 -32.09 1.20 27.94
N GLY A 483 -32.81 1.84 28.86
CA GLY A 483 -32.90 1.42 30.26
C GLY A 483 -31.64 1.66 31.10
N THR A 484 -30.79 2.62 30.70
CA THR A 484 -29.65 3.06 31.52
C THR A 484 -30.15 3.56 32.89
N PRO A 485 -29.62 3.07 34.03
CA PRO A 485 -30.09 3.51 35.34
C PRO A 485 -29.90 5.02 35.55
N GLY A 486 -31.01 5.73 35.81
CA GLY A 486 -30.99 7.17 36.09
C GLY A 486 -31.10 8.07 34.86
N LEU A 487 -31.21 7.51 33.64
CA LEU A 487 -31.46 8.25 32.40
C LEU A 487 -32.75 7.74 31.73
N ASP A 488 -33.52 8.63 31.13
CA ASP A 488 -34.76 8.29 30.40
C ASP A 488 -34.46 8.08 28.91
N CYS A 489 -33.83 6.93 28.61
CA CYS A 489 -33.39 6.58 27.26
C CYS A 489 -34.25 5.44 26.71
N ASP A 490 -35.02 5.73 25.65
CA ASP A 490 -35.78 4.75 24.89
C ASP A 490 -36.14 5.32 23.49
N PRO A 491 -35.44 4.89 22.41
CA PRO A 491 -34.59 3.69 22.32
C PRO A 491 -33.11 3.88 22.69
N GLY A 492 -32.64 5.10 22.93
CA GLY A 492 -31.23 5.43 23.14
C GLY A 492 -30.35 5.31 21.89
N ASP A 493 -29.06 5.55 22.09
CA ASP A 493 -28.01 5.64 21.08
C ASP A 493 -27.27 4.32 20.81
N LEU A 494 -27.05 4.00 19.53
CA LEU A 494 -26.27 2.86 19.09
C LEU A 494 -24.75 3.10 19.06
N TRP A 495 -24.32 4.35 19.25
CA TRP A 495 -22.93 4.75 19.38
C TRP A 495 -22.24 4.15 20.61
N ARG A 496 -20.94 3.90 20.51
CA ARG A 496 -20.08 3.57 21.67
C ARG A 496 -18.72 4.28 21.54
N SER A 497 -18.05 4.55 22.65
CA SER A 497 -16.69 5.13 22.63
C SER A 497 -15.72 4.26 21.81
N ALA A 498 -15.13 4.80 20.74
CA ALA A 498 -14.18 4.08 19.90
C ALA A 498 -12.79 4.70 20.01
N THR A 499 -11.78 3.89 20.33
CA THR A 499 -10.38 4.31 20.45
C THR A 499 -9.51 3.46 19.53
N VAL A 500 -8.68 4.11 18.72
CA VAL A 500 -7.70 3.44 17.86
C VAL A 500 -6.31 3.86 18.30
N ILE A 501 -5.52 2.89 18.76
CA ILE A 501 -4.12 3.03 19.15
C ILE A 501 -3.28 2.35 18.07
N SER A 502 -2.57 3.13 17.25
CA SER A 502 -1.87 2.63 16.07
C SER A 502 -0.57 3.37 15.76
N ASP A 503 0.19 2.90 14.78
CA ASP A 503 1.31 3.65 14.19
C ASP A 503 0.83 4.90 13.44
N ALA A 504 -0.16 4.74 12.58
CA ALA A 504 -0.80 5.80 11.80
C ALA A 504 -2.31 5.51 11.70
N VAL A 505 -3.13 6.55 11.49
CA VAL A 505 -4.56 6.38 11.17
C VAL A 505 -4.83 7.02 9.81
N THR A 506 -5.41 6.24 8.90
CA THR A 506 -5.86 6.69 7.58
C THR A 506 -7.37 6.50 7.47
N LEU A 507 -8.08 7.54 7.04
CA LEU A 507 -9.53 7.52 6.86
C LEU A 507 -9.86 7.33 5.38
N LEU A 508 -10.74 6.38 5.10
CA LEU A 508 -11.17 6.02 3.74
C LEU A 508 -12.70 6.15 3.64
N SER A 509 -13.19 6.73 2.55
CA SER A 509 -14.62 6.75 2.24
C SER A 509 -15.16 5.33 2.00
N ASP A 510 -16.48 5.18 1.96
CA ASP A 510 -17.12 3.91 1.55
C ASP A 510 -16.76 3.52 0.11
N ASN A 511 -16.53 4.55 -0.72
CA ASN A 511 -16.31 4.44 -2.16
C ASN A 511 -14.82 4.31 -2.53
N PHE A 512 -13.92 4.16 -1.55
CA PHE A 512 -12.53 3.84 -1.82
C PHE A 512 -12.40 2.45 -2.43
N ARG A 513 -11.88 2.39 -3.66
CA ARG A 513 -11.63 1.19 -4.45
C ARG A 513 -10.18 0.72 -4.29
N PHE A 514 -10.02 -0.50 -3.76
CA PHE A 514 -8.72 -1.13 -3.57
C PHE A 514 -8.06 -1.51 -4.92
N GLY A 515 -8.71 -2.35 -5.72
CA GLY A 515 -8.24 -2.81 -7.04
C GLY A 515 -7.24 -3.94 -7.02
N PHE A 516 -6.63 -4.18 -8.18
CA PHE A 516 -5.71 -5.30 -8.42
C PHE A 516 -4.44 -4.84 -9.17
N ARG A 517 -3.40 -5.67 -9.13
CA ARG A 517 -2.08 -5.34 -9.68
C ARG A 517 -2.08 -5.15 -11.20
N ASN A 518 -2.85 -5.97 -11.92
CA ASN A 518 -2.98 -5.89 -13.37
C ASN A 518 -3.54 -4.54 -13.84
N GLU A 519 -4.39 -3.88 -13.06
CA GLU A 519 -4.93 -2.57 -13.43
C GLU A 519 -3.83 -1.52 -13.56
N GLY A 520 -2.77 -1.61 -12.75
CA GLY A 520 -1.68 -0.65 -12.67
C GLY A 520 -0.32 -1.13 -13.19
N ASP A 521 -0.27 -2.26 -13.91
CA ASP A 521 0.99 -2.95 -14.29
C ASP A 521 1.96 -3.07 -13.09
N TYR A 522 1.44 -3.32 -11.89
CA TYR A 522 2.23 -3.23 -10.66
C TYR A 522 3.37 -4.25 -10.67
N ASP A 523 3.12 -5.48 -11.13
CA ASP A 523 4.10 -6.55 -11.21
C ASP A 523 5.28 -6.26 -12.18
N LEU A 524 5.10 -5.32 -13.13
CA LEU A 524 6.09 -4.98 -14.16
C LEU A 524 7.13 -3.93 -13.72
N ARG A 525 6.95 -3.38 -12.51
CA ARG A 525 7.81 -2.34 -11.92
C ARG A 525 9.08 -2.96 -11.32
N LYS A 526 10.04 -2.12 -10.91
CA LYS A 526 11.25 -2.55 -10.16
C LYS A 526 10.92 -2.91 -8.70
N ASN A 527 10.08 -3.93 -8.52
CA ASN A 527 9.62 -4.39 -7.20
C ASN A 527 10.66 -5.23 -6.44
N VAL A 528 11.76 -5.63 -7.10
CA VAL A 528 12.88 -6.30 -6.44
C VAL A 528 13.41 -5.38 -5.35
N ASP A 529 13.45 -5.90 -4.13
CA ASP A 529 13.43 -5.18 -2.87
C ASP A 529 14.55 -4.14 -2.66
N ASN A 530 15.54 -4.02 -3.55
CA ASN A 530 16.67 -3.11 -3.36
C ASN A 530 16.50 -1.72 -4.01
N LEU A 531 17.15 -0.75 -3.38
CA LEU A 531 17.37 0.58 -3.88
C LEU A 531 18.61 0.67 -4.77
N THR A 532 19.72 0.04 -4.35
CA THR A 532 20.99 0.21 -5.05
C THR A 532 20.95 -0.45 -6.43
N ASN A 533 21.37 0.29 -7.44
CA ASN A 533 21.46 -0.17 -8.83
C ASN A 533 22.45 -1.32 -9.05
N ASN A 534 23.08 -1.86 -8.01
CA ASN A 534 24.25 -2.74 -8.10
C ASN A 534 23.99 -4.19 -7.69
N LEU A 535 22.73 -4.59 -7.47
CA LEU A 535 22.45 -6.02 -7.35
C LEU A 535 22.54 -6.66 -8.72
N ALA A 536 23.62 -7.40 -8.92
CA ALA A 536 23.77 -8.28 -10.05
C ALA A 536 22.74 -9.43 -9.93
N MET A 537 21.91 -9.58 -10.95
CA MET A 537 20.89 -10.63 -11.00
C MET A 537 21.19 -11.69 -12.05
N GLY A 538 22.23 -11.48 -12.87
CA GLY A 538 22.46 -12.30 -14.04
C GLY A 538 21.66 -11.82 -15.25
N TYR A 539 22.27 -11.83 -16.43
CA TYR A 539 21.55 -11.57 -17.69
C TYR A 539 22.10 -12.47 -18.79
N ASP A 540 21.26 -13.37 -19.29
CA ASP A 540 21.56 -14.25 -20.43
C ASP A 540 21.61 -13.41 -21.72
N GLU A 541 22.80 -12.93 -22.06
CA GLU A 541 23.00 -12.05 -23.20
C GLU A 541 22.99 -12.84 -24.50
N ASN A 542 23.59 -14.03 -24.48
CA ASN A 542 23.76 -14.85 -25.67
C ASN A 542 22.51 -15.68 -26.02
N GLY A 543 21.57 -15.78 -25.07
CA GLY A 543 20.29 -16.46 -25.19
C GLY A 543 20.40 -17.98 -25.27
N ASP A 544 21.38 -18.58 -24.57
CA ASP A 544 21.58 -20.03 -24.52
C ASP A 544 20.86 -20.72 -23.34
N GLY A 545 20.21 -19.94 -22.48
CA GLY A 545 19.43 -20.40 -21.34
C GLY A 545 20.25 -20.63 -20.07
N GLU A 546 21.55 -20.29 -20.05
CA GLU A 546 22.44 -20.48 -18.90
C GLU A 546 23.17 -19.19 -18.50
N ILE A 547 22.85 -18.64 -17.32
CA ILE A 547 23.61 -17.51 -16.73
C ILE A 547 24.82 -18.07 -15.99
N LEU A 548 26.03 -17.93 -16.53
CA LEU A 548 27.24 -18.51 -15.94
C LEU A 548 28.38 -17.50 -15.75
N VAL A 549 29.20 -17.72 -14.73
CA VAL A 549 30.39 -16.88 -14.42
C VAL A 549 31.44 -16.90 -15.54
N ASN A 550 31.49 -17.99 -16.33
CA ASN A 550 32.45 -18.14 -17.42
C ASN A 550 31.93 -17.60 -18.77
N GLN A 551 30.65 -17.25 -18.84
CA GLN A 551 30.07 -16.55 -19.97
C GLN A 551 30.28 -15.06 -19.77
N THR A 552 31.00 -14.44 -20.71
CA THR A 552 31.44 -13.06 -20.54
C THR A 552 31.31 -12.26 -21.82
N PHE A 553 31.06 -10.97 -21.69
CA PHE A 553 30.97 -10.04 -22.81
C PHE A 553 31.57 -8.69 -22.45
N PRO A 554 32.04 -7.90 -23.43
CA PRO A 554 32.69 -6.63 -23.14
C PRO A 554 31.67 -5.49 -23.03
N GLU A 555 31.82 -4.64 -22.03
CA GLU A 555 30.93 -3.49 -21.77
C GLU A 555 30.94 -2.48 -22.92
N ASP A 556 32.11 -2.27 -23.52
CA ASP A 556 32.27 -1.40 -24.69
C ASP A 556 31.45 -1.85 -25.90
N LYS A 557 31.03 -3.13 -26.03
CA LYS A 557 30.14 -3.58 -27.11
C LYS A 557 28.78 -2.88 -27.03
N TYR A 558 28.32 -2.56 -25.82
CA TYR A 558 27.04 -1.91 -25.54
C TYR A 558 27.21 -0.44 -25.19
N GLY A 559 28.40 -0.05 -24.73
CA GLY A 559 28.67 1.27 -24.21
C GLY A 559 28.09 1.51 -22.80
N ILE A 560 27.56 0.48 -22.14
CA ILE A 560 26.92 0.52 -20.82
C ILE A 560 27.91 -0.03 -19.81
N ASP A 561 28.03 0.63 -18.67
CA ASP A 561 28.74 0.13 -17.49
C ASP A 561 27.82 -0.86 -16.79
N PHE A 562 28.08 -2.16 -16.92
CA PHE A 562 27.18 -3.22 -16.46
C PHE A 562 27.53 -3.73 -15.07
N ASN A 563 28.75 -3.45 -14.60
CA ASN A 563 29.21 -3.86 -13.27
C ASN A 563 29.12 -2.72 -12.23
N GLY A 564 28.80 -1.51 -12.68
CA GLY A 564 28.61 -0.32 -11.83
C GLY A 564 29.90 0.26 -11.27
N ASP A 565 31.06 -0.03 -11.89
CA ASP A 565 32.38 0.44 -11.44
C ASP A 565 32.71 1.88 -11.91
N GLY A 566 31.83 2.48 -12.71
CA GLY A 566 31.94 3.82 -13.27
C GLY A 566 32.72 3.88 -14.59
N LEU A 567 33.11 2.75 -15.19
CA LEU A 567 33.97 2.68 -16.37
C LEU A 567 33.41 1.77 -17.46
N VAL A 568 32.91 2.37 -18.55
CA VAL A 568 32.63 1.62 -19.78
C VAL A 568 33.94 1.20 -20.45
N ASN A 569 34.31 -0.08 -20.39
CA ASN A 569 35.59 -0.53 -20.89
C ASN A 569 35.53 -1.89 -21.65
N ALA A 570 36.66 -2.32 -22.22
CA ALA A 570 36.72 -3.55 -23.02
C ALA A 570 36.93 -4.82 -22.17
N ALA A 571 36.92 -4.71 -20.83
CA ALA A 571 37.00 -5.86 -19.96
C ALA A 571 35.75 -6.73 -20.12
N LEU A 572 35.99 -8.03 -20.09
CA LEU A 572 34.94 -9.03 -20.15
C LEU A 572 34.30 -9.14 -18.77
N ILE A 573 33.01 -8.82 -18.69
CA ILE A 573 32.21 -9.00 -17.49
C ILE A 573 31.41 -10.31 -17.58
N PRO A 574 31.31 -11.10 -16.50
CA PRO A 574 30.41 -12.25 -16.43
C PRO A 574 28.94 -11.86 -16.56
N GLU A 575 28.14 -12.73 -17.18
CA GLU A 575 26.69 -12.56 -17.22
C GLU A 575 26.08 -12.46 -15.83
N THR A 576 26.66 -13.16 -14.84
CA THR A 576 26.26 -13.11 -13.43
C THR A 576 26.48 -11.74 -12.77
N GLN A 577 27.19 -10.80 -13.40
CA GLN A 577 27.49 -9.48 -12.84
C GLN A 577 26.60 -8.35 -13.38
N VAL A 578 25.67 -8.65 -14.30
CA VAL A 578 24.75 -7.64 -14.86
C VAL A 578 23.70 -7.23 -13.84
N THR A 579 23.55 -5.92 -13.64
CA THR A 579 22.57 -5.36 -12.69
C THR A 579 21.14 -5.39 -13.20
N ILE A 580 20.16 -5.36 -12.28
CA ILE A 580 18.72 -5.27 -12.60
C ILE A 580 18.42 -4.05 -13.47
N THR A 581 18.95 -2.88 -13.10
CA THR A 581 18.68 -1.62 -13.82
C THR A 581 19.25 -1.68 -15.24
N ASP A 582 20.44 -2.24 -15.43
CA ASP A 582 21.03 -2.34 -16.76
C ASP A 582 20.34 -3.39 -17.63
N ALA A 583 19.91 -4.51 -17.05
CA ALA A 583 19.07 -5.49 -17.74
C ALA A 583 17.74 -4.86 -18.23
N ARG A 584 17.09 -4.03 -17.42
CA ARG A 584 15.86 -3.30 -17.84
C ARG A 584 16.15 -2.29 -18.95
N ARG A 585 17.25 -1.54 -18.83
CA ARG A 585 17.68 -0.55 -19.83
C ARG A 585 18.02 -1.23 -21.16
N LEU A 586 18.71 -2.37 -21.14
CA LEU A 586 18.94 -3.21 -22.31
C LEU A 586 17.65 -3.62 -23.00
N ASN A 587 16.62 -3.89 -22.20
CA ASN A 587 15.28 -4.22 -22.68
C ASN A 587 14.43 -3.01 -23.10
N GLY A 588 14.94 -1.79 -22.97
CA GLY A 588 14.28 -0.55 -23.41
C GLY A 588 13.28 0.00 -22.41
N PHE A 589 13.42 -0.35 -21.12
CA PHE A 589 12.57 0.16 -20.04
C PHE A 589 13.37 0.99 -19.04
N PHE A 590 12.69 1.97 -18.47
CA PHE A 590 13.11 2.64 -17.25
C PHE A 590 12.75 1.77 -16.02
N ASP A 591 13.01 2.29 -14.83
CA ASP A 591 12.68 1.63 -13.56
C ASP A 591 11.16 1.41 -13.37
N ASN A 592 10.33 2.13 -14.14
CA ASN A 592 8.87 2.02 -14.16
C ASN A 592 8.35 1.65 -15.56
N ASN A 593 7.26 0.88 -15.63
CA ASN A 593 6.62 0.45 -16.89
C ASN A 593 5.59 1.46 -17.45
N TYR A 594 5.14 2.42 -16.63
CA TYR A 594 4.19 3.48 -17.01
C TYR A 594 2.84 3.00 -17.58
N LEU A 595 2.37 1.80 -17.20
CA LEU A 595 1.09 1.22 -17.63
C LEU A 595 0.97 1.04 -19.16
N SER A 596 2.03 0.50 -19.77
CA SER A 596 2.07 0.20 -21.21
C SER A 596 1.25 -1.04 -21.58
N SER A 597 1.09 -2.00 -20.65
CA SER A 597 0.37 -3.26 -20.87
C SER A 597 -1.11 -3.19 -20.52
N SER A 598 -1.44 -2.59 -19.38
CA SER A 598 -2.82 -2.43 -18.89
C SER A 598 -3.73 -1.65 -19.85
N GLU A 599 -4.97 -2.13 -19.97
CA GLU A 599 -6.07 -1.48 -20.68
C GLU A 599 -6.85 -0.51 -19.76
N TRP A 600 -6.14 0.25 -18.92
CA TRP A 600 -6.72 1.17 -17.93
C TRP A 600 -7.59 2.28 -18.50
N PHE A 601 -7.58 2.53 -19.82
CA PHE A 601 -8.13 3.72 -20.45
C PHE A 601 -9.56 3.52 -20.99
N ASP A 602 -10.51 4.36 -20.56
CA ASP A 602 -11.87 4.42 -21.11
C ASP A 602 -11.93 5.33 -22.35
N ASN A 603 -12.21 4.73 -23.51
CA ASN A 603 -12.29 5.42 -24.80
C ASN A 603 -13.54 6.29 -25.00
N THR A 604 -14.45 6.34 -24.03
CA THR A 604 -15.64 7.19 -24.03
C THR A 604 -15.48 8.40 -23.13
N THR A 605 -14.80 8.24 -21.99
CA THR A 605 -14.69 9.28 -20.96
C THR A 605 -13.30 9.90 -20.85
N ALA A 606 -12.27 9.32 -21.48
CA ALA A 606 -10.86 9.72 -21.41
C ALA A 606 -10.18 9.51 -20.05
N PHE A 607 -10.81 8.77 -19.15
CA PHE A 607 -10.36 8.58 -17.77
C PHE A 607 -10.15 7.08 -17.45
N PRO A 608 -9.54 6.76 -16.30
CA PRO A 608 -9.33 5.39 -15.89
C PRO A 608 -10.63 4.60 -15.77
N ARG A 609 -10.75 3.48 -16.48
CA ARG A 609 -11.89 2.56 -16.36
C ARG A 609 -11.88 1.82 -15.02
N ASP A 610 -13.06 1.41 -14.57
CA ASP A 610 -13.17 0.34 -13.57
C ASP A 610 -13.07 -1.01 -14.29
N PHE A 611 -12.32 -1.96 -13.73
CA PHE A 611 -12.13 -3.30 -14.29
C PHE A 611 -13.16 -4.31 -13.74
N VAL A 612 -14.02 -3.91 -12.81
CA VAL A 612 -15.05 -4.75 -12.21
C VAL A 612 -16.42 -4.17 -12.52
N ASP A 613 -17.11 -4.77 -13.50
CA ASP A 613 -18.41 -4.32 -13.99
C ASP A 613 -19.54 -4.36 -12.93
N ASP A 614 -19.38 -5.15 -11.86
CA ASP A 614 -20.42 -5.46 -10.87
C ASP A 614 -20.45 -4.51 -9.65
N LEU A 615 -19.53 -3.52 -9.52
CA LEU A 615 -19.34 -2.78 -8.28
C LEU A 615 -19.49 -1.25 -8.30
N VAL A 616 -19.91 -0.60 -9.38
CA VAL A 616 -20.07 0.87 -9.36
C VAL A 616 -21.50 1.32 -9.58
N ALA A 617 -22.02 1.99 -8.56
CA ALA A 617 -22.98 3.06 -8.71
C ALA A 617 -22.44 4.10 -9.72
N ALA A 618 -22.75 3.93 -11.01
CA ALA A 618 -22.58 4.88 -12.11
C ALA A 618 -21.46 5.94 -11.91
N GLY A 619 -20.20 5.58 -12.17
CA GLY A 619 -19.08 6.52 -12.15
C GLY A 619 -17.78 5.91 -12.66
N VAL A 620 -16.99 6.70 -13.40
CA VAL A 620 -15.64 6.34 -13.84
C VAL A 620 -14.68 6.57 -12.66
N GLN A 621 -14.27 5.51 -11.97
CA GLN A 621 -13.34 5.60 -10.85
C GLN A 621 -12.34 4.43 -10.86
N GLY A 622 -11.12 4.69 -11.36
CA GLY A 622 -10.01 3.73 -11.27
C GLY A 622 -9.61 3.41 -9.82
N SER A 623 -9.01 2.24 -9.61
CA SER A 623 -8.59 1.76 -8.29
C SER A 623 -7.33 2.45 -7.75
N SER A 624 -6.89 2.08 -6.55
CA SER A 624 -5.62 2.57 -5.97
C SER A 624 -4.40 2.19 -6.82
N TYR A 625 -4.45 1.11 -7.60
CA TYR A 625 -3.33 0.70 -8.47
C TYR A 625 -3.13 1.62 -9.66
N VAL A 626 -4.21 2.22 -10.16
CA VAL A 626 -4.19 3.17 -11.28
C VAL A 626 -4.09 4.62 -10.77
N ASN A 627 -4.86 4.96 -9.75
CA ASN A 627 -5.05 6.32 -9.24
C ASN A 627 -4.20 6.60 -7.98
N ASN A 628 -2.90 6.31 -8.04
CA ASN A 628 -1.96 6.61 -6.95
C ASN A 628 -1.21 7.95 -7.13
N LEU A 629 -1.12 8.48 -8.36
CA LEU A 629 -0.44 9.74 -8.73
C LEU A 629 1.01 9.89 -8.24
N VAL A 630 1.66 8.79 -7.86
CA VAL A 630 3.06 8.74 -7.45
C VAL A 630 3.88 7.90 -8.41
N THR A 631 3.23 6.96 -9.09
CA THR A 631 3.67 6.32 -10.33
C THR A 631 2.80 6.90 -11.45
N PRO A 632 3.26 7.94 -12.15
CA PRO A 632 2.51 8.52 -13.25
C PRO A 632 2.33 7.49 -14.38
N ILE A 633 1.16 7.52 -15.01
CA ILE A 633 0.80 6.57 -16.06
C ILE A 633 0.99 7.21 -17.45
N GLN A 634 1.33 6.43 -18.47
CA GLN A 634 1.50 6.93 -19.83
C GLN A 634 0.16 7.32 -20.44
N ARG A 635 0.06 8.51 -21.05
CA ARG A 635 -1.15 9.00 -21.70
C ARG A 635 -1.42 8.26 -23.03
N ARG A 636 -2.70 8.21 -23.44
CA ARG A 636 -3.17 7.60 -24.69
C ARG A 636 -3.94 8.61 -25.56
N ALA A 637 -4.09 8.33 -26.86
CA ALA A 637 -4.82 9.17 -27.81
C ALA A 637 -6.34 9.20 -27.53
N PHE A 638 -6.95 10.39 -27.43
CA PHE A 638 -8.39 10.60 -27.26
C PHE A 638 -8.85 11.97 -27.79
N PRO A 639 -10.13 12.15 -28.19
CA PRO A 639 -11.08 11.13 -28.68
C PRO A 639 -10.82 10.77 -30.15
N THR A 640 -9.89 11.48 -30.80
CA THR A 640 -9.50 11.28 -32.19
C THR A 640 -8.08 10.72 -32.26
N GLY A 641 -7.82 9.81 -33.20
CA GLY A 641 -6.52 9.15 -33.34
C GLY A 641 -5.42 10.11 -33.76
N PHE A 642 -4.69 10.64 -32.79
CA PHE A 642 -3.64 11.64 -33.02
C PHE A 642 -2.23 11.06 -33.05
N PHE A 643 -2.01 9.88 -32.47
CA PHE A 643 -0.70 9.25 -32.37
C PHE A 643 -0.58 8.03 -33.28
N GLN A 644 0.66 7.77 -33.71
CA GLN A 644 1.06 6.67 -34.55
C GLN A 644 0.87 5.31 -33.85
N GLU A 645 0.41 4.33 -34.60
CA GLU A 645 0.29 2.94 -34.14
C GLU A 645 1.56 2.15 -34.46
N TYR A 646 2.18 1.58 -33.43
CA TYR A 646 3.37 0.75 -33.54
C TYR A 646 3.09 -0.69 -33.11
N VAL A 647 3.83 -1.62 -33.70
CA VAL A 647 3.80 -3.04 -33.31
C VAL A 647 4.47 -3.19 -31.94
N MET A 648 3.93 -4.04 -31.08
CA MET A 648 4.53 -4.36 -29.78
C MET A 648 5.20 -5.74 -29.82
N GLU A 649 6.18 -5.93 -28.94
CA GLU A 649 6.73 -7.23 -28.53
C GLU A 649 6.31 -7.47 -27.08
N ILE A 650 6.06 -8.73 -26.72
CA ILE A 650 5.75 -9.20 -25.37
C ILE A 650 6.84 -10.15 -24.91
N CYS A 651 7.22 -10.06 -23.63
CA CYS A 651 8.06 -11.06 -22.96
C CYS A 651 7.24 -11.72 -21.86
N ARG A 652 7.09 -13.04 -21.88
CA ARG A 652 6.22 -13.78 -20.93
C ARG A 652 6.90 -14.08 -19.60
N LYS A 653 7.74 -13.17 -19.14
CA LYS A 653 8.38 -13.22 -17.81
C LYS A 653 7.83 -12.06 -16.98
N PRO A 654 7.47 -12.28 -15.71
CA PRO A 654 6.86 -11.23 -14.89
C PRO A 654 7.77 -10.01 -14.71
N GLU A 655 9.08 -10.21 -14.60
CA GLU A 655 10.06 -9.13 -14.50
C GLU A 655 10.68 -8.82 -15.86
N VAL A 656 10.63 -7.54 -16.26
CA VAL A 656 11.38 -7.04 -17.44
C VAL A 656 12.85 -7.39 -17.37
N SER A 657 13.45 -7.37 -16.18
CA SER A 657 14.87 -7.63 -15.99
C SER A 657 15.25 -9.10 -16.20
N ARG A 658 14.28 -10.01 -16.18
CA ARG A 658 14.47 -11.44 -16.50
C ARG A 658 14.28 -11.76 -17.98
N CYS A 659 13.77 -10.81 -18.76
CA CYS A 659 13.61 -10.99 -20.20
C CYS A 659 14.97 -10.96 -20.89
N SER A 660 15.40 -12.10 -21.43
CA SER A 660 16.54 -12.18 -22.33
C SER A 660 16.18 -11.61 -23.71
N PRO A 661 17.16 -11.35 -24.60
CA PRO A 661 16.89 -10.93 -25.96
C PRO A 661 15.98 -11.91 -26.73
N ASN A 662 16.04 -13.20 -26.39
CA ASN A 662 15.25 -14.25 -27.01
C ASN A 662 13.85 -14.42 -26.39
N ASP A 663 13.47 -13.67 -25.37
CA ASP A 663 12.12 -13.80 -24.80
C ASP A 663 11.09 -12.86 -25.45
N TRP A 664 11.57 -11.88 -26.22
CA TRP A 664 10.72 -10.89 -26.86
C TRP A 664 10.15 -11.41 -28.18
N MET A 665 8.82 -11.51 -28.21
CA MET A 665 8.05 -12.05 -29.32
C MET A 665 7.00 -11.05 -29.76
N THR A 666 6.77 -10.92 -31.07
CA THR A 666 5.59 -10.21 -31.58
C THR A 666 4.35 -11.11 -31.49
N GLY A 667 4.54 -12.40 -31.72
CA GLY A 667 3.48 -13.39 -31.89
C GLY A 667 2.59 -13.08 -33.10
N TYR A 668 2.25 -14.08 -33.89
CA TYR A 668 1.37 -13.88 -35.04
C TYR A 668 0.54 -15.12 -35.31
N ASP A 669 -0.78 -14.97 -35.23
CA ASP A 669 -1.74 -16.00 -35.63
C ASP A 669 -1.68 -16.14 -37.16
N ALA A 670 -0.95 -17.14 -37.68
CA ALA A 670 -0.67 -17.30 -39.10
C ALA A 670 -1.80 -17.95 -39.91
N ASP A 671 -2.78 -18.60 -39.27
CA ASP A 671 -3.94 -19.19 -39.94
C ASP A 671 -5.24 -18.40 -39.77
N GLY A 672 -5.29 -17.48 -38.80
CA GLY A 672 -6.38 -16.51 -38.61
C GLY A 672 -7.60 -17.17 -38.00
N ASP A 673 -7.42 -18.27 -37.26
CA ASP A 673 -8.50 -18.98 -36.62
C ASP A 673 -8.99 -18.31 -35.33
N GLY A 674 -8.20 -17.33 -34.83
CA GLY A 674 -8.55 -16.43 -33.74
C GLY A 674 -8.81 -17.11 -32.39
N LEU A 675 -8.51 -18.41 -32.24
CA LEU A 675 -8.86 -19.17 -31.04
C LEU A 675 -7.78 -20.21 -30.67
N ALA A 676 -7.18 -20.95 -31.61
CA ALA A 676 -6.23 -22.02 -31.27
C ALA A 676 -4.78 -21.62 -31.59
N VAL A 677 -4.21 -20.77 -30.73
CA VAL A 677 -2.83 -20.31 -30.89
C VAL A 677 -1.84 -21.46 -30.66
N THR A 678 -1.00 -21.76 -31.65
CA THR A 678 0.05 -22.78 -31.53
C THR A 678 1.34 -22.18 -30.95
N ALA A 679 2.25 -23.02 -30.43
CA ALA A 679 3.58 -22.57 -30.02
C ALA A 679 4.33 -21.84 -31.16
N GLY A 680 4.11 -22.26 -32.42
CA GLY A 680 4.70 -21.60 -33.58
C GLY A 680 4.15 -20.19 -33.86
N ASP A 681 2.92 -19.90 -33.43
CA ASP A 681 2.32 -18.56 -33.52
C ASP A 681 2.89 -17.64 -32.42
N LEU A 682 3.12 -18.17 -31.21
CA LEU A 682 3.71 -17.45 -30.08
C LEU A 682 5.20 -17.10 -30.27
N GLU A 683 5.94 -17.94 -31.00
CA GLU A 683 7.39 -17.82 -31.20
C GLU A 683 7.79 -16.84 -32.34
N GLN A 684 6.84 -16.14 -32.95
CA GLN A 684 7.14 -15.17 -34.01
C GLN A 684 7.81 -13.90 -33.45
N ARG A 685 8.86 -13.42 -34.13
CA ARG A 685 9.72 -12.31 -33.69
C ARG A 685 9.76 -11.18 -34.70
N ALA A 686 10.15 -9.99 -34.27
CA ALA A 686 10.42 -8.87 -35.17
C ALA A 686 11.44 -9.20 -36.28
N SER A 687 12.41 -10.09 -36.02
CA SER A 687 13.42 -10.54 -37.01
C SER A 687 12.86 -11.44 -38.13
N THR A 688 11.63 -11.95 -37.99
CA THR A 688 10.94 -12.76 -39.00
C THR A 688 9.78 -12.04 -39.69
N MET A 689 9.27 -10.95 -39.11
CA MET A 689 8.12 -10.18 -39.62
C MET A 689 8.36 -9.51 -40.98
N ILE A 690 9.56 -8.94 -41.21
CA ILE A 690 9.88 -8.18 -42.43
C ILE A 690 11.04 -8.84 -43.17
N ARG A 691 10.77 -9.95 -43.86
CA ARG A 691 11.74 -10.54 -44.79
C ARG A 691 11.19 -10.62 -46.20
N VAL A 692 11.90 -9.98 -47.12
CA VAL A 692 11.75 -10.20 -48.55
C VAL A 692 12.22 -11.62 -48.87
N GLY A 693 11.29 -12.54 -49.13
CA GLY A 693 11.59 -13.90 -49.63
C GLY A 693 11.23 -15.06 -48.71
N THR A 694 10.76 -14.83 -47.48
CA THR A 694 9.95 -15.82 -46.76
C THR A 694 8.53 -15.78 -47.31
N THR A 695 7.83 -16.91 -47.37
CA THR A 695 6.47 -16.95 -47.93
C THR A 695 5.47 -17.26 -46.82
N PRO A 696 4.56 -16.33 -46.49
CA PRO A 696 4.46 -14.97 -47.04
C PRO A 696 5.48 -14.00 -46.41
N PRO A 697 5.93 -12.96 -47.14
CA PRO A 697 6.44 -11.75 -46.50
C PRO A 697 5.21 -11.14 -45.81
N LEU A 698 5.24 -11.03 -44.49
CA LEU A 698 4.04 -10.72 -43.73
C LEU A 698 3.71 -9.23 -43.90
N ASN A 699 2.84 -8.93 -44.85
CA ASN A 699 1.84 -7.87 -44.69
C ASN A 699 0.92 -8.29 -43.53
N ALA A 700 1.49 -8.38 -42.33
CA ALA A 700 0.85 -8.93 -41.15
C ALA A 700 -0.33 -8.02 -40.79
N ASP A 701 -1.53 -8.57 -40.78
CA ASP A 701 -2.71 -7.83 -40.37
C ASP A 701 -2.63 -7.54 -38.87
N THR A 702 -2.86 -6.28 -38.50
CA THR A 702 -2.95 -5.82 -37.10
C THR A 702 -3.82 -6.70 -36.21
N GLY A 703 -4.94 -7.22 -36.73
CA GLY A 703 -5.86 -8.05 -35.94
C GLY A 703 -5.32 -9.43 -35.56
N ARG A 704 -4.11 -9.78 -36.02
CA ARG A 704 -3.49 -11.10 -35.84
C ARG A 704 -2.19 -11.04 -35.03
N LEU A 705 -1.84 -9.86 -34.53
CA LEU A 705 -0.67 -9.65 -33.67
C LEU A 705 -1.01 -10.04 -32.23
N LEU A 706 -0.30 -11.03 -31.69
CA LEU A 706 -0.59 -11.58 -30.36
C LEU A 706 -0.02 -10.72 -29.22
N ALA A 707 1.03 -9.93 -29.47
CA ALA A 707 1.50 -8.90 -28.53
C ALA A 707 0.65 -7.61 -28.56
N GLY A 708 -0.26 -7.49 -29.52
CA GLY A 708 -1.04 -6.27 -29.79
C GLY A 708 -0.20 -5.14 -30.39
N THR A 709 -0.70 -3.92 -30.23
CA THR A 709 -0.08 -2.68 -30.74
C THR A 709 -0.04 -1.61 -29.66
N THR A 710 0.54 -0.44 -29.95
CA THR A 710 0.42 0.70 -29.01
C THR A 710 -1.03 1.15 -28.79
N ALA A 711 -1.98 0.73 -29.64
CA ALA A 711 -3.40 1.08 -29.55
C ALA A 711 -4.30 -0.07 -29.11
N GLN A 712 -3.83 -1.31 -29.23
CA GLN A 712 -4.57 -2.52 -28.89
C GLN A 712 -3.82 -3.30 -27.80
N PRO A 713 -4.48 -3.68 -26.69
CA PRO A 713 -3.87 -4.59 -25.73
C PRO A 713 -3.51 -5.93 -26.39
N ALA A 714 -2.69 -6.74 -25.73
CA ALA A 714 -2.44 -8.11 -26.19
C ALA A 714 -3.78 -8.87 -26.12
N PRO A 715 -4.28 -9.44 -27.23
CA PRO A 715 -5.49 -10.23 -27.20
C PRO A 715 -5.28 -11.48 -26.34
N GLY A 716 -6.29 -11.86 -25.56
CA GLY A 716 -6.35 -13.21 -25.02
C GLY A 716 -6.47 -14.24 -26.12
N TYR A 717 -6.06 -15.46 -25.81
CA TYR A 717 -6.24 -16.60 -26.68
C TYR A 717 -6.68 -17.81 -25.86
N ASP A 718 -7.37 -18.77 -26.48
CA ASP A 718 -7.84 -19.99 -25.82
C ASP A 718 -6.65 -20.93 -25.63
N ILE A 719 -6.11 -20.88 -24.42
CA ILE A 719 -4.91 -21.62 -24.02
C ILE A 719 -5.25 -23.10 -23.81
N ASP A 720 -6.51 -23.38 -23.48
CA ASP A 720 -7.02 -24.72 -23.16
C ASP A 720 -7.46 -25.55 -24.37
N GLY A 721 -7.54 -24.93 -25.55
CA GLY A 721 -8.03 -25.54 -26.79
C GLY A 721 -9.50 -25.96 -26.71
N ASN A 722 -10.29 -25.25 -25.89
CA ASN A 722 -11.68 -25.57 -25.60
C ASN A 722 -12.67 -24.94 -26.61
N GLY A 723 -12.18 -24.09 -27.52
CA GLY A 723 -12.91 -23.35 -28.53
C GLY A 723 -13.49 -22.01 -28.06
N SER A 724 -13.09 -21.50 -26.90
CA SER A 724 -13.51 -20.22 -26.34
C SER A 724 -12.43 -19.59 -25.45
N VAL A 725 -12.14 -18.30 -25.66
CA VAL A 725 -11.29 -17.52 -24.77
C VAL A 725 -12.08 -17.21 -23.50
N ASP A 726 -11.62 -17.68 -22.35
CA ASP A 726 -12.14 -17.21 -21.05
C ASP A 726 -11.64 -15.77 -20.83
N PRO A 727 -12.46 -14.82 -20.34
CA PRO A 727 -11.98 -13.53 -19.86
C PRO A 727 -10.72 -13.60 -18.97
N ALA A 728 -10.54 -14.73 -18.26
CA ALA A 728 -9.30 -15.07 -17.55
C ALA A 728 -8.05 -15.04 -18.45
N GLU A 729 -8.14 -15.68 -19.62
CA GLU A 729 -7.08 -15.85 -20.59
C GLU A 729 -6.78 -14.53 -21.34
N GLU A 730 -7.79 -13.63 -21.48
CA GLU A 730 -7.60 -12.26 -21.98
C GLU A 730 -6.74 -11.38 -21.06
N GLU A 731 -6.81 -11.59 -19.75
CA GLU A 731 -6.02 -10.82 -18.79
C GLU A 731 -4.61 -11.39 -18.55
N VAL A 732 -4.35 -12.66 -18.90
CA VAL A 732 -3.03 -13.28 -18.66
C VAL A 732 -1.92 -12.57 -19.45
N GLU A 733 -2.10 -12.33 -20.74
CA GLU A 733 -1.04 -11.71 -21.55
C GLU A 733 -0.79 -10.24 -21.18
N GLN A 734 -1.82 -9.55 -20.67
CA GLN A 734 -1.70 -8.15 -20.25
C GLN A 734 -0.88 -7.97 -18.97
N ARG A 735 -0.61 -9.06 -18.22
CA ARG A 735 0.24 -9.01 -17.02
C ARG A 735 1.73 -8.94 -17.34
N TYR A 736 2.12 -9.17 -18.59
CA TYR A 736 3.50 -9.28 -19.02
C TYR A 736 4.01 -7.97 -19.64
N PRO A 737 5.32 -7.71 -19.57
CA PRO A 737 5.90 -6.49 -20.12
C PRO A 737 5.82 -6.45 -21.64
N ARG A 738 5.49 -5.27 -22.18
CA ARG A 738 5.40 -4.99 -23.61
C ARG A 738 6.21 -3.77 -24.02
N ARG A 739 6.88 -3.85 -25.17
CA ARG A 739 7.68 -2.75 -25.76
C ARG A 739 7.43 -2.59 -27.25
N ILE A 740 7.77 -1.45 -27.83
CA ILE A 740 7.66 -1.25 -29.29
C ILE A 740 8.67 -2.12 -30.04
N ALA A 741 8.24 -2.78 -31.10
CA ALA A 741 9.08 -3.59 -31.97
C ALA A 741 9.95 -2.72 -32.91
N PHE A 742 11.21 -3.13 -33.09
CA PHE A 742 12.14 -2.55 -34.06
C PHE A 742 12.64 -3.63 -35.01
N GLU A 743 13.05 -3.23 -36.22
CA GLU A 743 13.62 -4.16 -37.19
C GLU A 743 14.91 -4.78 -36.65
N ARG A 744 15.01 -6.10 -36.72
CA ARG A 744 16.15 -6.89 -36.24
C ARG A 744 16.75 -7.73 -37.36
N ASN A 745 18.05 -7.98 -37.26
CA ASN A 745 18.79 -8.90 -38.12
C ASN A 745 18.41 -10.37 -37.82
N PRO A 746 18.82 -11.32 -38.67
CA PRO A 746 18.52 -12.74 -38.47
C PRO A 746 19.05 -13.37 -37.19
N ASP A 747 20.10 -12.79 -36.61
CA ASP A 747 20.70 -13.15 -35.33
C ASP A 747 20.05 -12.41 -34.14
N ASN A 748 18.87 -11.82 -34.35
CA ASN A 748 18.11 -11.05 -33.35
C ASN A 748 18.79 -9.74 -32.89
N THR A 749 19.86 -9.30 -33.55
CA THR A 749 20.52 -8.02 -33.25
C THR A 749 19.76 -6.82 -33.86
N LEU A 750 19.79 -5.67 -33.19
CA LEU A 750 19.14 -4.44 -33.64
C LEU A 750 19.72 -3.97 -34.99
N LYS A 751 18.84 -3.74 -35.97
CA LYS A 751 19.22 -3.21 -37.28
C LYS A 751 19.13 -1.69 -37.29
N LEU A 752 20.24 -1.04 -37.63
CA LEU A 752 20.30 0.43 -37.75
C LEU A 752 20.34 0.86 -39.21
N ASN A 753 19.62 1.95 -39.53
CA ASN A 753 19.79 2.71 -40.76
C ASN A 753 20.71 3.92 -40.47
N GLY A 754 21.98 3.79 -40.82
CA GLY A 754 23.02 4.72 -40.37
C GLY A 754 23.23 4.56 -38.86
N THR A 755 22.81 5.57 -38.09
CA THR A 755 22.87 5.59 -36.61
C THR A 755 21.50 5.47 -35.96
N THR A 756 20.42 5.36 -36.74
CA THR A 756 19.04 5.38 -36.24
C THR A 756 18.40 3.98 -36.29
N PRO A 757 17.61 3.57 -35.28
CA PRO A 757 16.86 2.32 -35.32
C PRO A 757 15.68 2.44 -36.30
N ILE A 758 15.08 1.31 -36.66
CA ILE A 758 13.95 1.27 -37.61
C ILE A 758 12.70 0.73 -36.90
N PRO A 759 11.76 1.58 -36.45
CA PRO A 759 10.55 1.11 -35.78
C PRO A 759 9.62 0.38 -36.74
N LEU A 760 8.92 -0.64 -36.20
CA LEU A 760 7.85 -1.35 -36.91
C LEU A 760 6.50 -0.73 -36.56
N GLY A 761 5.76 -0.30 -37.56
CA GLY A 761 4.46 0.34 -37.38
C GLY A 761 3.40 -0.18 -38.33
N ILE A 762 2.21 0.38 -38.22
CA ILE A 762 1.05 -0.05 -39.00
C ILE A 762 0.78 0.94 -40.12
N ASN A 763 0.58 0.45 -41.35
CA ASN A 763 0.25 1.28 -42.51
C ASN A 763 -1.27 1.60 -42.59
N ALA A 764 -1.67 2.40 -43.59
CA ALA A 764 -3.08 2.79 -43.75
C ALA A 764 -4.03 1.60 -44.01
N ASP A 765 -3.51 0.49 -44.54
CA ASP A 765 -4.25 -0.72 -44.84
C ASP A 765 -4.33 -1.69 -43.64
N GLY A 766 -3.70 -1.36 -42.51
CA GLY A 766 -3.66 -2.20 -41.32
C GLY A 766 -2.60 -3.29 -41.35
N GLU A 767 -1.56 -3.12 -42.17
CA GLU A 767 -0.47 -4.08 -42.31
C GLU A 767 0.81 -3.55 -41.63
N VAL A 768 1.63 -4.46 -41.10
CA VAL A 768 2.96 -4.13 -40.53
C VAL A 768 3.92 -3.64 -41.63
N THR A 769 4.66 -2.57 -41.35
CA THR A 769 5.65 -1.96 -42.26
C THR A 769 6.78 -1.32 -41.44
N ALA A 770 8.00 -1.26 -42.01
CA ALA A 770 9.15 -0.59 -41.42
C ALA A 770 9.13 0.92 -41.71
N TYR A 771 9.39 1.75 -40.70
CA TYR A 771 9.36 3.21 -40.81
C TYR A 771 10.74 3.84 -40.48
N PRO A 772 11.72 3.77 -41.40
CA PRO A 772 13.01 4.42 -41.18
C PRO A 772 12.87 5.94 -41.13
N TYR A 773 13.71 6.59 -40.33
CA TYR A 773 13.72 8.05 -40.12
C TYR A 773 14.14 8.87 -41.36
N THR A 774 14.32 8.27 -42.54
CA THR A 774 14.91 8.95 -43.72
C THR A 774 13.90 9.62 -44.64
N ASP A 775 12.64 9.15 -44.67
CA ASP A 775 11.70 9.47 -45.76
C ASP A 775 10.47 10.26 -45.30
N GLY A 776 10.37 10.59 -44.00
CA GLY A 776 9.23 11.30 -43.41
C GLY A 776 7.90 10.52 -43.41
N ALA A 777 7.92 9.24 -43.82
CA ALA A 777 6.78 8.35 -43.71
C ALA A 777 6.53 8.00 -42.24
N LEU A 778 5.26 8.00 -41.83
CA LEU A 778 4.85 7.72 -40.46
C LEU A 778 3.71 6.68 -40.46
N PRO A 779 3.61 5.85 -39.41
CA PRO A 779 2.49 4.92 -39.25
C PRO A 779 1.13 5.62 -39.27
N ARG A 780 0.07 4.83 -39.49
CA ARG A 780 -1.32 5.29 -39.36
C ARG A 780 -1.56 5.79 -37.94
N LYS A 781 -2.54 6.68 -37.81
CA LYS A 781 -2.96 7.19 -36.50
C LYS A 781 -4.28 6.59 -36.08
N VAL A 782 -4.38 6.23 -34.81
CA VAL A 782 -5.55 5.56 -34.24
C VAL A 782 -5.83 6.08 -32.82
N ALA A 783 -7.08 5.97 -32.38
CA ALA A 783 -7.43 6.25 -30.99
C ALA A 783 -6.76 5.23 -30.06
N ASN A 784 -6.65 5.53 -28.77
CA ASN A 784 -6.05 4.67 -27.74
C ASN A 784 -4.53 4.38 -27.88
N ALA A 785 -3.88 4.85 -28.95
CA ALA A 785 -2.44 4.73 -29.14
C ALA A 785 -1.65 5.40 -27.99
N LEU A 786 -0.63 4.71 -27.47
CA LEU A 786 0.30 5.23 -26.46
C LEU A 786 1.02 6.51 -26.93
N TRP A 787 1.13 7.51 -26.04
CA TRP A 787 1.78 8.79 -26.34
C TRP A 787 3.25 8.77 -25.96
N PHE A 788 4.12 8.90 -26.95
CA PHE A 788 5.57 9.06 -26.78
C PHE A 788 6.01 10.46 -27.24
N ARG A 789 7.17 10.91 -26.75
CA ARG A 789 7.88 12.03 -27.38
C ARG A 789 8.16 11.70 -28.84
N THR A 790 8.12 12.72 -29.68
CA THR A 790 8.39 12.62 -31.11
C THR A 790 9.53 13.54 -31.53
N THR A 791 10.01 13.41 -32.77
CA THR A 791 11.03 14.28 -33.36
C THR A 791 10.70 14.60 -34.81
N ASP A 792 11.17 15.75 -35.29
CA ASP A 792 11.06 16.24 -36.66
C ASP A 792 12.34 16.04 -37.48
N ARG A 793 13.42 15.55 -36.86
CA ARG A 793 14.74 15.39 -37.50
C ARG A 793 15.12 13.93 -37.74
N ASN A 794 15.83 13.72 -38.85
CA ASN A 794 16.45 12.45 -39.22
C ASN A 794 17.74 12.15 -38.40
N ASP A 795 18.07 12.99 -37.41
CA ASP A 795 19.22 12.86 -36.49
C ASP A 795 18.74 13.17 -35.07
N THR A 796 18.74 12.15 -34.22
CA THR A 796 18.08 12.11 -32.91
C THR A 796 19.05 12.39 -31.75
N THR A 797 20.20 12.99 -32.01
CA THR A 797 21.24 13.29 -31.01
C THR A 797 21.13 14.69 -30.39
N SER A 798 20.23 15.53 -30.90
CA SER A 798 20.00 16.91 -30.43
C SER A 798 18.70 17.00 -29.65
N GLY A 799 18.65 17.77 -28.56
CA GLY A 799 17.48 17.98 -27.68
C GLY A 799 16.24 18.62 -28.33
N ASP A 800 16.04 18.45 -29.64
CA ASP A 800 14.88 18.88 -30.41
C ASP A 800 13.82 17.75 -30.44
N TYR A 801 13.19 17.52 -29.29
CA TYR A 801 12.01 16.66 -29.18
C TYR A 801 10.73 17.49 -29.35
N ARG A 802 9.62 16.81 -29.66
CA ARG A 802 8.27 17.35 -29.77
C ARG A 802 7.29 16.44 -29.05
N TYR A 803 6.05 16.89 -28.92
CA TYR A 803 4.94 16.12 -28.32
C TYR A 803 3.77 15.90 -29.27
N GLY A 804 4.02 16.10 -30.58
CA GLY A 804 3.03 15.96 -31.64
C GLY A 804 3.11 14.60 -32.35
N ASP A 805 2.69 14.60 -33.61
CA ASP A 805 2.54 13.45 -34.50
C ASP A 805 3.81 13.15 -35.33
N GLY A 806 5.01 13.37 -34.80
CA GLY A 806 6.28 13.10 -35.49
C GLY A 806 6.74 11.63 -35.40
N ALA A 807 7.99 11.36 -35.81
CA ALA A 807 8.61 10.06 -35.61
C ALA A 807 8.98 9.85 -34.14
N LEU A 808 9.12 8.60 -33.67
CA LEU A 808 9.45 8.32 -32.26
C LEU A 808 10.76 9.00 -31.84
N TYR A 809 10.76 9.60 -30.66
CA TYR A 809 11.99 10.02 -30.00
C TYR A 809 12.48 8.90 -29.10
N TYR A 810 13.75 8.53 -29.25
CA TYR A 810 14.46 7.65 -28.33
C TYR A 810 15.63 8.40 -27.72
N GLN A 811 15.87 8.15 -26.44
CA GLN A 811 16.97 8.75 -25.72
C GLN A 811 18.28 8.10 -26.17
N ASN A 812 19.25 8.92 -26.55
CA ASN A 812 20.58 8.49 -26.99
C ASN A 812 21.60 9.18 -26.07
N GLY A 813 22.41 8.40 -25.36
CA GLY A 813 23.21 8.88 -24.23
C GLY A 813 24.20 10.00 -24.50
N ASP A 814 24.41 10.80 -23.47
CA ASP A 814 25.67 11.50 -23.26
C ASP A 814 26.65 10.53 -22.58
N THR A 815 27.77 10.23 -23.25
CA THR A 815 28.82 9.34 -22.72
C THR A 815 29.55 9.90 -21.48
N SER A 816 29.24 11.12 -21.06
CA SER A 816 29.87 11.80 -19.92
C SER A 816 29.09 11.73 -18.61
N ASP A 817 27.87 11.17 -18.60
CA ASP A 817 27.04 10.99 -17.40
C ASP A 817 26.57 9.52 -17.28
N PRO A 818 27.06 8.76 -16.29
CA PRO A 818 26.70 7.35 -16.07
C PRO A 818 25.22 7.14 -15.69
N SER A 819 24.49 8.20 -15.39
CA SER A 819 23.04 8.15 -15.12
C SER A 819 22.22 7.99 -16.41
N TYR A 820 22.80 8.33 -17.58
CA TYR A 820 22.15 8.22 -18.88
C TYR A 820 22.58 6.97 -19.67
N PRO A 821 21.65 6.34 -20.41
CA PRO A 821 21.93 5.13 -21.18
C PRO A 821 22.87 5.42 -22.34
N ALA A 822 23.84 4.55 -22.60
CA ALA A 822 24.81 4.69 -23.69
C ALA A 822 24.20 4.88 -25.08
N ALA A 823 24.99 5.41 -26.02
CA ALA A 823 24.55 5.52 -27.41
C ALA A 823 24.26 4.15 -28.05
N LEU A 824 23.18 4.03 -28.82
CA LEU A 824 22.82 2.79 -29.51
C LEU A 824 23.94 2.31 -30.44
N ARG A 825 24.27 1.01 -30.37
CA ARG A 825 25.29 0.39 -31.21
C ARG A 825 24.69 -0.62 -32.18
N ALA A 826 25.32 -0.74 -33.35
CA ALA A 826 24.89 -1.70 -34.37
C ALA A 826 25.27 -3.13 -33.96
N ASN A 827 24.48 -4.12 -34.37
CA ASN A 827 24.71 -5.55 -34.12
C ASN A 827 24.75 -5.92 -32.62
N THR A 828 24.00 -5.19 -31.80
CA THR A 828 23.78 -5.52 -30.38
C THR A 828 22.32 -5.91 -30.14
N THR A 829 22.04 -6.56 -29.01
CA THR A 829 20.69 -6.91 -28.57
C THR A 829 19.92 -5.73 -27.95
N GLN A 830 20.58 -4.59 -27.72
CA GLN A 830 20.02 -3.35 -27.16
C GLN A 830 18.69 -2.95 -27.79
N GLN A 831 17.76 -2.54 -26.94
CA GLN A 831 16.49 -1.96 -27.34
C GLN A 831 16.55 -0.41 -27.21
N PRO A 832 16.00 0.35 -28.17
CA PRO A 832 15.87 1.80 -28.05
C PRO A 832 15.03 2.22 -26.84
N LEU A 833 15.53 3.16 -26.03
CA LEU A 833 14.84 3.68 -24.84
C LEU A 833 13.91 4.84 -25.23
N LEU A 834 12.60 4.56 -25.28
CA LEU A 834 11.58 5.52 -25.71
C LEU A 834 11.06 6.36 -24.54
N VAL A 835 10.83 7.65 -24.76
CA VAL A 835 10.36 8.56 -23.69
C VAL A 835 8.83 8.69 -23.73
N PRO A 836 8.09 8.18 -22.72
CA PRO A 836 6.64 8.30 -22.67
C PRO A 836 6.18 9.70 -22.24
N VAL A 837 5.00 10.11 -22.68
CA VAL A 837 4.30 11.29 -22.14
C VAL A 837 3.37 10.84 -21.02
N LEU A 838 3.68 11.22 -19.79
CA LEU A 838 2.98 10.78 -18.59
C LEU A 838 1.85 11.73 -18.18
N GLN A 839 0.93 11.22 -17.37
CA GLN A 839 -0.17 11.95 -16.75
C GLN A 839 0.30 13.24 -16.03
N VAL A 840 1.42 13.18 -15.29
CA VAL A 840 1.97 14.35 -14.60
C VAL A 840 2.45 15.44 -15.56
N HIS A 841 2.86 15.08 -16.78
CA HIS A 841 3.29 16.04 -17.80
C HIS A 841 2.06 16.71 -18.43
N ALA A 842 1.02 15.92 -18.76
CA ALA A 842 -0.18 16.38 -19.46
C ALA A 842 -1.46 15.92 -18.75
N PRO A 843 -1.84 16.52 -17.60
CA PRO A 843 -3.01 16.06 -16.83
C PRO A 843 -4.34 16.30 -17.57
N GLU A 844 -4.53 17.51 -18.13
CA GLU A 844 -5.75 17.93 -18.81
C GLU A 844 -5.62 18.06 -20.33
N ARG A 845 -4.39 17.96 -20.86
CA ARG A 845 -4.18 18.33 -22.26
C ARG A 845 -4.61 17.21 -23.19
N ASP A 846 -5.59 17.52 -24.03
CA ASP A 846 -5.92 16.68 -25.17
C ASP A 846 -4.70 16.59 -26.11
N PRO A 847 -4.42 15.40 -26.67
CA PRO A 847 -3.48 15.25 -27.77
C PRO A 847 -3.70 16.30 -28.87
N GLN A 848 -2.68 17.11 -29.17
CA GLN A 848 -2.74 18.13 -30.22
C GLN A 848 -1.61 17.92 -31.22
N ARG A 849 -1.83 18.43 -32.45
CA ARG A 849 -0.82 18.42 -33.51
C ARG A 849 0.29 19.43 -33.20
N ASP A 850 1.55 19.04 -33.38
CA ASP A 850 2.74 19.91 -33.28
C ASP A 850 2.83 20.76 -31.99
N VAL A 851 2.89 20.10 -30.84
CA VAL A 851 3.14 20.77 -29.57
C VAL A 851 4.64 20.78 -29.28
N GLU A 852 5.24 21.97 -29.27
CA GLU A 852 6.64 22.19 -28.88
C GLU A 852 6.81 22.09 -27.35
N ASP A 853 5.83 22.57 -26.56
CA ASP A 853 5.86 22.50 -25.09
C ASP A 853 4.57 21.89 -24.53
N ILE A 854 4.67 20.87 -23.68
CA ILE A 854 3.58 20.48 -22.78
C ILE A 854 3.59 21.43 -21.58
N VAL A 855 2.88 22.55 -21.70
CA VAL A 855 2.57 23.39 -20.54
C VAL A 855 1.59 22.62 -19.66
N VAL A 856 1.96 22.37 -18.40
CA VAL A 856 1.03 21.87 -17.38
C VAL A 856 -0.07 22.91 -17.26
N GLY A 857 -1.28 22.56 -17.68
CA GLY A 857 -2.43 23.44 -17.53
C GLY A 857 -2.57 23.87 -16.07
N SER A 858 -3.01 25.10 -15.82
CA SER A 858 -3.43 25.58 -14.49
C SER A 858 -4.73 24.92 -14.00
N GLY A 859 -4.98 23.71 -14.49
CA GLY A 859 -6.28 23.12 -14.57
C GLY A 859 -6.39 21.90 -13.66
N ARG A 860 -7.54 21.94 -13.02
CA ARG A 860 -8.11 21.06 -12.01
C ARG A 860 -8.49 19.71 -12.62
N ASP A 861 -7.82 18.61 -12.22
CA ASP A 861 -8.41 17.25 -12.33
C ASP A 861 -8.53 16.45 -11.02
N GLY A 862 -9.78 16.23 -10.62
CA GLY A 862 -10.19 15.37 -9.52
C GLY A 862 -10.88 14.09 -10.03
N THR A 863 -10.82 13.89 -11.35
CA THR A 863 -11.27 12.71 -12.09
C THR A 863 -10.20 11.61 -12.13
N TRP A 864 -8.92 11.99 -11.96
CA TRP A 864 -7.80 11.05 -11.79
C TRP A 864 -7.64 10.51 -10.37
N MET A 865 -8.31 11.11 -9.39
CA MET A 865 -8.32 10.64 -8.02
C MET A 865 -9.67 10.04 -7.70
N GLN A 866 -9.63 9.04 -6.83
CA GLN A 866 -10.82 8.45 -6.24
C GLN A 866 -11.62 9.49 -5.46
N ASN A 867 -12.95 9.48 -5.61
CA ASN A 867 -13.84 10.44 -4.97
C ASN A 867 -14.75 9.75 -3.95
N PRO A 868 -15.00 10.39 -2.80
CA PRO A 868 -16.07 9.97 -1.90
C PRO A 868 -17.44 10.04 -2.60
N ALA A 869 -18.37 9.16 -2.21
CA ALA A 869 -19.76 9.21 -2.67
C ALA A 869 -20.61 10.22 -1.88
N ALA A 870 -20.24 10.52 -0.63
CA ALA A 870 -21.00 11.37 0.28
C ALA A 870 -20.11 12.08 1.32
N ASP A 871 -20.69 13.07 2.01
CA ASP A 871 -20.11 13.58 3.26
C ASP A 871 -20.07 12.44 4.29
N THR A 872 -18.97 12.30 5.01
CA THR A 872 -18.69 11.11 5.84
C THR A 872 -18.38 11.48 7.28
N THR A 873 -18.94 10.73 8.23
CA THR A 873 -18.69 10.94 9.67
C THR A 873 -17.82 9.83 10.25
N PHE A 874 -16.78 10.21 10.99
CA PHE A 874 -15.89 9.32 11.73
C PHE A 874 -15.89 9.71 13.20
N ASN A 875 -16.46 8.86 14.06
CA ASN A 875 -16.44 9.08 15.50
C ASN A 875 -15.44 8.14 16.19
N LEU A 876 -14.24 8.64 16.47
CA LEU A 876 -13.21 7.89 17.18
C LEU A 876 -12.15 8.80 17.82
N ILE A 877 -11.57 8.28 18.90
CA ILE A 877 -10.32 8.76 19.50
C ILE A 877 -9.16 8.15 18.73
N MET A 878 -8.29 8.99 18.17
CA MET A 878 -7.10 8.55 17.45
C MET A 878 -5.87 8.80 18.33
N ALA A 879 -5.32 7.72 18.89
CA ALA A 879 -4.03 7.73 19.53
C ALA A 879 -2.99 7.19 18.53
N THR A 880 -2.18 8.07 17.95
CA THR A 880 -1.33 7.70 16.80
C THR A 880 0.05 8.33 16.80
N GLY A 881 0.92 7.84 15.91
CA GLY A 881 2.24 8.38 15.66
C GLY A 881 2.19 9.61 14.74
N ASP A 882 3.06 10.58 15.01
CA ASP A 882 3.23 11.77 14.18
C ASP A 882 4.36 11.61 13.16
N ASN A 883 4.25 12.34 12.05
CA ASN A 883 5.24 12.39 10.99
C ASN A 883 6.47 13.18 11.48
N PRO A 884 7.70 12.77 11.13
CA PRO A 884 8.86 13.61 11.39
C PRO A 884 8.77 14.91 10.57
N ALA A 885 9.07 16.06 11.20
CA ALA A 885 9.17 17.35 10.50
C ALA A 885 10.59 17.53 9.96
N ARG A 886 10.75 17.86 8.68
CA ARG A 886 12.05 17.99 8.01
C ARG A 886 12.54 19.44 7.98
N PRO A 887 13.81 19.69 8.36
CA PRO A 887 14.33 21.05 8.45
C PRO A 887 14.69 21.68 7.10
N LEU A 888 15.15 20.91 6.09
CA LEU A 888 15.63 21.45 4.82
C LEU A 888 15.38 20.51 3.63
N PRO A 889 14.68 20.99 2.57
CA PRO A 889 13.74 22.11 2.65
C PRO A 889 12.57 21.78 3.61
N VAL A 890 11.90 22.83 4.08
CA VAL A 890 10.98 22.73 5.22
C VAL A 890 9.74 21.91 4.88
N GLU A 891 9.66 20.69 5.41
CA GLU A 891 8.44 19.89 5.46
C GLU A 891 7.94 19.89 6.92
N GLN A 892 6.76 20.45 7.15
CA GLN A 892 6.15 20.39 8.48
C GLN A 892 5.53 19.01 8.70
N ASN A 893 5.45 18.56 9.95
CA ASN A 893 4.72 17.33 10.32
C ASN A 893 3.20 17.40 10.03
N GLY A 894 2.70 18.54 9.54
CA GLY A 894 1.29 18.78 9.22
C GLY A 894 0.44 19.22 10.41
N GLY A 895 0.95 19.12 11.64
CA GLY A 895 0.23 19.46 12.87
C GLY A 895 -0.96 18.54 13.17
N MET A 896 -1.64 18.78 14.31
CA MET A 896 -2.82 18.02 14.75
C MET A 896 -3.90 17.87 13.66
N PRO A 897 -4.22 18.91 12.87
CA PRO A 897 -5.05 18.80 11.68
C PRO A 897 -4.81 17.61 10.75
N ASN A 898 -3.54 17.27 10.52
CA ASN A 898 -3.11 16.26 9.55
C ASN A 898 -2.68 14.95 10.23
N MET A 899 -3.07 14.77 11.49
CA MET A 899 -2.85 13.53 12.21
C MET A 899 -3.62 12.35 11.56
N PRO A 900 -4.90 12.49 11.12
CA PRO A 900 -5.52 11.55 10.20
C PRO A 900 -5.03 11.76 8.76
N ASN A 901 -4.63 10.67 8.11
CA ASN A 901 -4.27 10.67 6.69
C ASN A 901 -5.50 10.43 5.79
N PHE A 902 -5.41 10.81 4.52
CA PHE A 902 -6.40 10.58 3.47
C PHE A 902 -5.70 10.12 2.18
N LEU A 903 -6.40 9.35 1.33
CA LEU A 903 -5.90 8.82 0.05
C LEU A 903 -6.84 9.12 -1.14
N GLU A 904 -7.74 10.09 -0.98
CA GLU A 904 -8.82 10.36 -1.93
C GLU A 904 -8.96 11.86 -2.21
N ASN A 905 -9.69 12.20 -3.27
CA ASN A 905 -10.06 13.56 -3.61
C ASN A 905 -11.33 14.00 -2.90
N TRP A 906 -11.17 14.59 -1.73
CA TRP A 906 -12.27 15.20 -0.98
C TRP A 906 -12.60 16.64 -1.41
N ALA A 907 -11.86 17.24 -2.34
CA ALA A 907 -12.04 18.65 -2.68
C ALA A 907 -13.11 18.89 -3.77
N ARG A 908 -13.71 17.84 -4.34
CA ARG A 908 -14.69 17.96 -5.43
C ARG A 908 -15.98 17.20 -5.22
N LYS A 909 -16.98 17.92 -4.73
CA LYS A 909 -18.36 17.46 -4.70
C LYS A 909 -19.06 17.74 -6.04
N PRO A 910 -19.86 16.81 -6.58
CA PRO A 910 -20.78 17.11 -7.69
C PRO A 910 -21.66 18.32 -7.34
N GLY A 911 -21.67 19.34 -8.20
CA GLY A 911 -22.37 20.61 -7.94
C GLY A 911 -21.53 21.70 -7.26
N GLY A 912 -20.26 21.42 -6.93
CA GLY A 912 -19.30 22.38 -6.37
C GLY A 912 -19.10 22.25 -4.86
N GLY A 913 -17.93 22.71 -4.37
CA GLY A 913 -17.53 22.61 -2.96
C GLY A 913 -16.68 21.36 -2.65
N LYS A 914 -16.26 21.24 -1.38
CA LYS A 914 -15.51 20.10 -0.86
C LYS A 914 -16.48 19.12 -0.16
N TRP A 915 -16.19 17.83 -0.21
CA TRP A 915 -16.79 16.85 0.67
C TRP A 915 -16.38 17.15 2.12
N THR A 916 -17.31 16.95 3.05
CA THR A 916 -17.08 17.17 4.47
C THR A 916 -16.74 15.85 5.16
N THR A 917 -15.65 15.88 5.95
CA THR A 917 -15.36 14.82 6.91
C THR A 917 -15.63 15.34 8.32
N ASN A 918 -16.69 14.83 8.94
CA ASN A 918 -16.99 15.11 10.33
C ASN A 918 -16.15 14.16 11.19
N ILE A 919 -15.18 14.69 11.93
CA ILE A 919 -14.38 13.90 12.86
C ILE A 919 -14.77 14.31 14.28
N ALA A 920 -15.54 13.44 14.92
CA ALA A 920 -15.94 13.59 16.32
C ALA A 920 -15.04 12.70 17.19
N GLY A 921 -14.43 13.26 18.24
CA GLY A 921 -13.57 12.49 19.14
C GLY A 921 -12.39 13.28 19.68
N SER A 922 -11.22 12.64 19.77
CA SER A 922 -10.01 13.26 20.33
C SER A 922 -8.75 12.79 19.60
N PHE A 923 -7.74 13.65 19.57
CA PHE A 923 -6.45 13.41 18.94
C PHE A 923 -5.34 13.33 20.00
N ILE A 924 -4.64 12.19 20.06
CA ILE A 924 -3.54 11.96 20.99
C ILE A 924 -2.31 11.53 20.20
N GLN A 925 -1.27 12.36 20.23
CA GLN A 925 0.05 11.98 19.74
C GLN A 925 0.84 11.33 20.87
N PHE A 926 1.36 10.11 20.65
CA PHE A 926 2.14 9.39 21.68
C PHE A 926 3.53 8.92 21.23
N ARG A 927 3.80 8.88 19.91
CA ARG A 927 5.12 8.48 19.36
C ARG A 927 5.38 9.09 17.97
N ARG A 928 6.55 8.79 17.41
CA ARG A 928 6.83 8.91 15.96
C ARG A 928 6.41 7.63 15.25
N ARG A 929 5.98 7.75 14.00
CA ARG A 929 5.63 6.59 13.15
C ARG A 929 6.87 5.74 12.88
N ALA A 930 6.76 4.43 12.95
CA ALA A 930 7.87 3.50 12.73
C ALA A 930 7.63 2.51 11.58
N PHE A 931 6.40 2.42 11.08
CA PHE A 931 6.06 1.66 9.88
C PHE A 931 5.67 2.60 8.74
N ALA A 932 4.69 3.48 8.96
CA ALA A 932 4.19 4.43 7.97
C ALA A 932 5.02 5.74 7.97
N THR A 933 6.32 5.60 7.72
CA THR A 933 7.32 6.68 7.73
C THR A 933 7.39 7.50 6.44
N GLY A 934 6.62 7.12 5.41
CA GLY A 934 6.54 7.87 4.15
C GLY A 934 6.27 9.36 4.40
N PRO A 935 6.89 10.26 3.60
CA PRO A 935 6.77 11.69 3.82
C PRO A 935 5.33 12.18 3.62
N PHE A 936 5.05 13.39 4.08
CA PHE A 936 3.77 14.06 3.86
C PHE A 936 3.70 14.70 2.47
N LEU A 937 4.80 15.30 2.03
CA LEU A 937 5.01 15.81 0.67
C LEU A 937 5.78 14.78 -0.14
N HIS A 938 5.43 14.55 -1.41
CA HIS A 938 6.31 13.80 -2.31
C HIS A 938 7.27 14.74 -3.03
N VAL A 939 6.85 15.94 -3.39
CA VAL A 939 7.72 16.82 -4.18
C VAL A 939 7.94 18.10 -3.41
N LEU A 940 9.20 18.48 -3.22
CA LEU A 940 9.54 19.75 -2.59
C LEU A 940 9.33 20.87 -3.63
N GLY A 941 8.72 21.99 -3.22
CA GLY A 941 8.44 23.13 -4.11
C GLY A 941 9.68 23.59 -4.89
N THR A 942 9.51 24.11 -6.12
CA THR A 942 10.61 24.49 -7.03
C THR A 942 11.60 25.53 -6.46
N ASN A 943 11.20 26.29 -5.43
CA ASN A 943 12.04 27.27 -4.74
C ASN A 943 12.90 26.67 -3.60
N ALA A 944 12.71 25.38 -3.30
CA ALA A 944 13.28 24.72 -2.12
C ALA A 944 14.50 23.83 -2.46
N VAL A 945 14.73 23.54 -3.75
CA VAL A 945 15.90 22.80 -4.23
C VAL A 945 16.95 23.82 -4.70
N PRO A 946 18.19 23.81 -4.14
CA PRO A 946 19.26 24.72 -4.56
C PRO A 946 19.49 24.68 -6.07
N GLU A 947 19.74 25.83 -6.72
CA GLU A 947 20.05 25.92 -8.16
C GLU A 947 21.28 25.08 -8.59
N ASN A 948 22.11 24.68 -7.64
CA ASN A 948 23.33 23.92 -7.87
C ASN A 948 23.23 22.44 -7.45
N ASN A 949 22.02 21.89 -7.26
CA ASN A 949 21.86 20.45 -7.03
C ASN A 949 21.98 19.73 -8.39
N PRO A 950 23.04 18.93 -8.63
CA PRO A 950 23.20 18.17 -9.88
C PRO A 950 22.11 17.11 -10.10
N ASN A 951 21.31 16.78 -9.07
CA ASN A 951 20.19 15.83 -9.14
C ASN A 951 18.83 16.54 -9.24
N LYS A 952 18.83 17.83 -9.62
CA LYS A 952 17.62 18.62 -9.86
C LYS A 952 16.93 18.26 -11.19
N ASP A 953 17.61 17.53 -12.05
CA ASP A 953 17.13 17.24 -13.39
C ASP A 953 16.14 16.06 -13.37
N PRO A 954 14.88 16.26 -13.79
CA PRO A 954 13.91 15.19 -13.90
C PRO A 954 14.41 14.12 -14.87
N LEU A 955 13.97 12.86 -14.71
CA LEU A 955 14.35 11.71 -15.55
C LEU A 955 14.37 12.02 -17.06
N PHE A 956 13.49 12.91 -17.52
CA PHE A 956 13.34 13.28 -18.93
C PHE A 956 13.75 14.74 -19.25
N GLY A 957 14.61 15.35 -18.43
CA GLY A 957 15.22 16.67 -18.64
C GLY A 957 14.33 17.87 -18.30
N ASP A 958 13.35 18.21 -19.16
CA ASP A 958 12.61 19.48 -19.03
C ASP A 958 11.18 19.34 -18.45
N TYR A 959 10.81 18.14 -17.98
CA TYR A 959 9.46 17.92 -17.46
C TYR A 959 9.29 18.39 -16.00
N PRO A 960 8.21 19.14 -15.69
CA PRO A 960 7.89 19.47 -14.32
C PRO A 960 7.58 18.21 -13.51
N GLN A 961 8.12 18.17 -12.29
CA GLN A 961 7.97 17.05 -11.35
C GLN A 961 6.77 17.22 -10.41
N GLN A 962 5.89 18.20 -10.62
CA GLN A 962 4.80 18.57 -9.71
C GLN A 962 3.46 18.53 -10.41
N TYR A 963 2.42 18.09 -9.69
CA TYR A 963 1.04 18.26 -10.12
C TYR A 963 0.57 19.69 -9.80
N THR A 964 -0.20 20.31 -10.70
CA THR A 964 -0.87 21.57 -10.42
C THR A 964 -2.21 21.27 -9.76
N GLY A 965 -2.48 21.83 -8.58
CA GLY A 965 -3.80 21.69 -8.01
C GLY A 965 -4.24 22.85 -7.12
N THR A 966 -5.16 22.56 -6.19
CA THR A 966 -6.21 23.54 -5.81
C THR A 966 -5.82 24.60 -4.78
N GLU A 967 -4.77 24.37 -3.99
CA GLU A 967 -4.45 25.24 -2.84
C GLU A 967 -3.01 25.81 -2.88
N SER A 968 -2.11 25.25 -3.71
CA SER A 968 -0.84 25.83 -4.18
C SER A 968 -0.22 24.86 -5.20
N THR A 969 1.05 25.04 -5.61
CA THR A 969 1.80 24.01 -6.34
C THR A 969 1.78 22.71 -5.53
N ASP A 970 0.98 21.71 -5.92
CA ASP A 970 0.58 20.60 -5.04
C ASP A 970 1.73 19.60 -4.87
N ALA A 971 2.43 19.75 -3.75
CA ALA A 971 3.53 18.89 -3.30
C ALA A 971 3.08 17.48 -2.85
N SER A 972 1.78 17.24 -2.68
CA SER A 972 1.17 15.95 -2.29
C SER A 972 0.14 15.52 -3.34
N PRO A 973 0.47 14.61 -4.27
CA PRO A 973 -0.38 14.31 -5.42
C PRO A 973 -1.49 13.28 -5.15
N PHE A 974 -1.47 12.63 -3.99
CA PHE A 974 -2.29 11.43 -3.70
C PHE A 974 -3.61 11.72 -2.95
N TYR A 975 -3.85 12.94 -2.49
CA TYR A 975 -5.12 13.32 -1.87
C TYR A 975 -5.37 14.81 -2.01
N SER A 976 -6.63 15.20 -1.91
CA SER A 976 -7.01 16.60 -1.70
C SER A 976 -7.79 16.72 -0.39
N ALA A 977 -7.51 17.73 0.41
CA ALA A 977 -8.06 17.82 1.76
C ALA A 977 -9.60 18.05 1.75
N PRO A 978 -10.35 17.32 2.61
CA PRO A 978 -11.78 17.58 2.82
C PRO A 978 -12.04 18.92 3.49
N ASN A 979 -13.30 19.36 3.48
CA ASN A 979 -13.77 20.26 4.51
C ASN A 979 -13.79 19.50 5.85
N ARG A 980 -12.88 19.82 6.76
CA ARG A 980 -12.70 19.08 8.00
C ARG A 980 -13.50 19.73 9.12
N ALA A 981 -14.58 19.08 9.52
CA ALA A 981 -15.40 19.50 10.65
C ALA A 981 -14.99 18.68 11.88
N TRP A 982 -14.20 19.28 12.77
CA TRP A 982 -13.73 18.61 13.98
C TRP A 982 -14.47 19.08 15.21
N GLY A 983 -14.82 18.13 16.07
CA GLY A 983 -15.43 18.40 17.36
C GLY A 983 -14.99 17.37 18.39
N PHE A 984 -14.92 17.81 19.65
CA PHE A 984 -14.89 16.88 20.76
C PHE A 984 -16.27 16.25 20.90
N ASP A 985 -16.33 14.93 20.93
CA ASP A 985 -17.58 14.22 21.18
C ASP A 985 -17.93 14.27 22.67
N VAL A 986 -18.93 15.09 23.01
CA VAL A 986 -19.42 15.25 24.38
C VAL A 986 -20.09 13.99 24.94
N GLY A 987 -20.49 13.04 24.08
CA GLY A 987 -20.96 11.71 24.49
C GLY A 987 -19.91 10.90 25.24
N LEU A 988 -18.62 11.22 25.07
CA LEU A 988 -17.52 10.63 25.86
C LEU A 988 -17.61 10.99 27.36
N LEU A 989 -18.31 12.07 27.72
CA LEU A 989 -18.47 12.49 29.11
C LEU A 989 -19.67 11.84 29.82
N SER A 990 -20.65 11.33 29.06
CA SER A 990 -21.86 10.72 29.62
C SER A 990 -21.75 9.21 29.84
N GLN A 991 -20.83 8.54 29.15
CA GLN A 991 -20.59 7.10 29.27
C GLN A 991 -19.50 6.77 30.31
N LEU A 992 -19.50 5.51 30.77
CA LEU A 992 -18.38 5.00 31.56
C LEU A 992 -17.08 5.05 30.74
N PRO A 993 -15.96 5.51 31.32
CA PRO A 993 -14.69 5.56 30.60
C PRO A 993 -14.29 4.16 30.14
N ASP A 994 -13.76 4.08 28.92
CA ASP A 994 -13.12 2.87 28.42
C ASP A 994 -11.78 2.61 29.16
N LEU A 995 -11.18 1.43 28.94
CA LEU A 995 -9.95 1.07 29.65
C LEU A 995 -8.83 2.09 29.36
N PHE A 996 -8.68 2.49 28.10
CA PHE A 996 -7.68 3.47 27.69
C PHE A 996 -7.84 4.80 28.44
N SER A 997 -9.04 5.37 28.41
CA SER A 997 -9.38 6.62 29.09
C SER A 997 -9.20 6.48 30.59
N SER A 998 -9.57 5.35 31.21
CA SER A 998 -9.38 5.12 32.65
C SER A 998 -7.91 5.12 33.10
N LEU A 999 -6.97 4.79 32.21
CA LEU A 999 -5.54 4.76 32.51
C LEU A 999 -4.87 6.13 32.39
N ILE A 1000 -5.45 7.03 31.58
CA ILE A 1000 -4.92 8.39 31.37
C ILE A 1000 -5.73 9.47 32.10
N THR A 1001 -6.95 9.13 32.54
CA THR A 1001 -7.76 9.97 33.41
C THR A 1001 -7.36 9.70 34.85
N THR A 1002 -6.76 10.69 35.50
CA THR A 1002 -6.74 10.67 36.96
C THR A 1002 -8.19 10.70 37.45
N PRO A 1003 -8.61 9.80 38.35
CA PRO A 1003 -9.95 9.88 38.95
C PRO A 1003 -10.15 11.31 39.42
N SER A 1004 -11.31 11.91 39.10
CA SER A 1004 -11.51 13.33 39.35
C SER A 1004 -11.26 13.59 40.84
N ALA A 1005 -10.38 14.54 41.15
CA ALA A 1005 -10.08 14.91 42.53
C ALA A 1005 -11.25 15.72 43.17
N GLY A 1006 -12.47 15.58 42.65
CA GLY A 1006 -13.64 16.39 42.97
C GLY A 1006 -14.45 16.76 41.73
N ASP A 1007 -15.49 17.58 41.94
CA ASP A 1007 -16.32 18.19 40.89
C ASP A 1007 -15.45 18.79 39.77
N PRO A 1008 -15.94 18.81 38.50
CA PRO A 1008 -15.17 19.27 37.35
C PRO A 1008 -14.47 20.60 37.63
N ASN A 1009 -13.20 20.71 37.24
CA ASN A 1009 -12.48 21.99 37.26
C ASN A 1009 -13.10 22.90 36.19
N GLU A 1010 -14.18 23.58 36.55
CA GLU A 1010 -14.72 24.68 35.78
C GLU A 1010 -13.62 25.75 35.71
N PHE A 1011 -13.27 26.20 34.49
CA PHE A 1011 -12.34 27.32 34.26
C PHE A 1011 -12.86 28.64 34.85
N TYR A 1012 -14.08 28.63 35.39
CA TYR A 1012 -14.60 29.64 36.29
C TYR A 1012 -14.48 29.12 37.71
N ARG A 1013 -13.76 29.87 38.55
CA ARG A 1013 -13.94 29.74 39.99
C ARG A 1013 -15.39 30.16 40.27
N GLU A 1014 -16.26 29.20 40.55
CA GLU A 1014 -17.50 29.51 41.26
C GLU A 1014 -17.08 30.07 42.63
N VAL A 1015 -17.22 31.38 42.75
CA VAL A 1015 -16.93 32.08 43.98
C VAL A 1015 -18.09 31.75 44.93
N SER A 1016 -17.79 31.13 46.08
CA SER A 1016 -18.82 30.77 47.08
C SER A 1016 -19.74 31.96 47.34
N ARG A 1017 -21.03 31.69 47.58
CA ARG A 1017 -21.99 32.73 47.99
C ARG A 1017 -21.59 33.46 49.27
N ASP A 1018 -20.69 32.85 50.05
CA ASP A 1018 -20.11 33.41 51.28
C ASP A 1018 -18.83 34.24 51.04
N ASP A 1019 -18.37 34.39 49.79
CA ASP A 1019 -17.28 35.31 49.45
C ASP A 1019 -17.76 36.76 49.56
N ASP A 1020 -17.00 37.60 50.25
CA ASP A 1020 -17.38 38.99 50.54
C ASP A 1020 -17.79 39.79 49.29
N TRP A 1021 -17.20 39.50 48.11
CA TRP A 1021 -17.55 40.19 46.87
C TRP A 1021 -18.91 39.74 46.32
N ILE A 1022 -19.17 38.43 46.29
CA ILE A 1022 -20.46 37.87 45.88
C ILE A 1022 -21.55 38.24 46.87
N GLN A 1023 -21.25 38.18 48.17
CA GLN A 1023 -22.17 38.57 49.22
C GLN A 1023 -22.57 40.04 49.08
N THR A 1024 -21.65 40.93 48.70
CA THR A 1024 -21.95 42.34 48.43
C THR A 1024 -22.95 42.50 47.28
N LEU A 1025 -22.80 41.71 46.21
CA LEU A 1025 -23.72 41.71 45.08
C LEU A 1025 -25.10 41.11 45.45
N LEU A 1026 -25.13 40.02 46.22
CA LEU A 1026 -26.37 39.39 46.68
C LEU A 1026 -27.10 40.24 47.74
N CYS A 1027 -26.39 41.08 48.49
CA CYS A 1027 -27.00 42.05 49.41
C CYS A 1027 -27.44 43.35 48.73
N ALA A 1028 -27.14 43.55 47.44
CA ALA A 1028 -27.46 44.77 46.71
C ALA A 1028 -28.97 45.08 46.72
N GLN A 1029 -29.29 46.37 46.61
CA GLN A 1029 -30.65 46.90 46.60
C GLN A 1029 -30.90 47.64 45.29
N THR A 1030 -32.14 47.56 44.80
CA THR A 1030 -32.56 48.36 43.64
C THR A 1030 -32.67 49.81 44.06
N PHE A 1031 -32.12 50.71 43.26
CA PHE A 1031 -32.08 52.14 43.54
C PHE A 1031 -32.97 52.89 42.56
N ASP A 1032 -33.92 53.67 43.07
CA ASP A 1032 -34.66 54.62 42.26
C ASP A 1032 -33.88 55.92 42.14
N THR A 1033 -33.36 56.17 40.95
CA THR A 1033 -32.54 57.35 40.64
C THR A 1033 -33.34 58.67 40.69
N THR A 1034 -34.67 58.62 40.66
CA THR A 1034 -35.53 59.80 40.69
C THR A 1034 -35.82 60.28 42.10
N THR A 1035 -35.94 59.35 43.06
CA THR A 1035 -36.19 59.65 44.48
C THR A 1035 -34.93 59.55 45.34
N SER A 1036 -33.82 59.04 44.79
CA SER A 1036 -32.57 58.77 45.51
C SER A 1036 -32.75 57.81 46.70
N THR A 1037 -33.69 56.87 46.59
CA THR A 1037 -34.01 55.90 47.65
C THR A 1037 -33.92 54.46 47.17
N ALA A 1038 -33.55 53.55 48.06
CA ALA A 1038 -33.56 52.12 47.79
C ALA A 1038 -35.00 51.59 47.85
N THR A 1039 -35.44 50.88 46.82
CA THR A 1039 -36.83 50.47 46.60
C THR A 1039 -37.10 48.99 46.84
N GLY A 1040 -36.05 48.17 47.00
CA GLY A 1040 -36.15 46.73 47.17
C GLY A 1040 -34.80 46.03 47.10
N ASN A 1041 -34.79 44.70 47.22
CA ASN A 1041 -33.59 43.89 47.04
C ASN A 1041 -33.35 43.62 45.54
N ALA A 1042 -32.10 43.58 45.11
CA ALA A 1042 -31.74 43.32 43.71
C ALA A 1042 -31.92 41.84 43.29
N VAL A 1043 -32.02 40.93 44.26
CA VAL A 1043 -32.17 39.48 44.07
C VAL A 1043 -33.32 38.92 44.92
N SER A 1044 -33.84 37.74 44.56
CA SER A 1044 -34.97 37.11 45.27
C SER A 1044 -34.61 36.79 46.73
N PRO A 1045 -35.61 36.74 47.64
CA PRO A 1045 -35.36 36.40 49.04
C PRO A 1045 -34.72 35.02 49.24
N GLU A 1046 -34.99 34.03 48.38
CA GLU A 1046 -34.36 32.70 48.49
C GLU A 1046 -32.87 32.71 48.13
N SER A 1047 -32.43 33.72 47.38
CA SER A 1047 -31.05 33.86 46.90
C SER A 1047 -30.19 34.77 47.80
N ARG A 1048 -30.79 35.40 48.81
CA ARG A 1048 -30.15 36.41 49.66
C ARG A 1048 -29.57 35.79 50.95
N PRO A 1049 -28.28 35.98 51.24
CA PRO A 1049 -27.67 35.54 52.50
C PRO A 1049 -28.38 36.12 53.75
N GLY A 1050 -28.53 35.31 54.80
CA GLY A 1050 -29.25 35.69 56.02
C GLY A 1050 -28.59 36.79 56.87
N ASN A 1051 -27.34 37.14 56.56
CA ASN A 1051 -26.59 38.23 57.18
C ASN A 1051 -26.67 39.55 56.39
N CYS A 1052 -27.41 39.60 55.27
CA CYS A 1052 -27.64 40.85 54.56
C CYS A 1052 -28.52 41.80 55.39
N PRO A 1053 -28.31 43.13 55.28
CA PRO A 1053 -29.17 44.11 55.93
C PRO A 1053 -30.64 43.94 55.48
N PRO A 1054 -31.62 44.07 56.40
CA PRO A 1054 -33.02 44.04 56.03
C PRO A 1054 -33.35 45.20 55.08
N PRO A 1055 -34.33 45.03 54.18
CA PRO A 1055 -34.75 46.13 53.31
C PRO A 1055 -35.19 47.33 54.15
N PRO A 1056 -34.92 48.57 53.70
CA PRO A 1056 -35.46 49.74 54.36
C PRO A 1056 -37.00 49.62 54.38
N THR A 1057 -37.58 49.61 55.57
CA THR A 1057 -39.03 49.74 55.72
C THR A 1057 -39.43 51.15 55.25
N PRO A 1058 -40.48 51.26 54.43
CA PRO A 1058 -40.91 52.54 53.84
C PRO A 1058 -41.24 53.62 54.87
#